data_AF-A0AAV2RS37-F1
#
_entry.id   AF-A0AAV2RS37-F1
#
_cell.length_a   1.000
_cell.length_b   1.000
_cell.length_c   1.000
_cell.angle_alpha   90.00
_cell.angle_beta   90.00
_cell.angle_gamma   90.00
#
_symmetry.space_group_name_H-M   'P 1'
#
loop_
_entity.id
_entity.type
_entity.pdbx_description
1 polymer ?
#
loop_
_entity_poly.entity_id
_entity_poly.type
_entity_poly.pdbx_seq_one_letter_code
_entity_poly.pdbx_strand_id
1 'polypeptide(L)'
;MEGLGVIVEAYFGERESESNLSCSGLQISPHLVLTHGTILTDIFKETLAYPLIQQLKYKKFVENQNSVLQSFLEKIPVNIEITFPHKHQMRDKLQLQSFTKSVANNARNKNVSGGQKYHVCCSQIAMVFLEPSISETFDELMPESEQWTISETNDEKIETLDREMEKILLSSFVVLQILSSEEDKHEPITIKKEIEMYAKKLIHNVNIVTKGMQILVEGSPFGNLSPGVFLNSLSTGIVSNISSNGSVILSDARCVMGTEGAPVYASPAGTVTVVALVVSPFCWRGGEWLGLTLMASAKVVLDTLLLYCQGLNDISSENHQVMNMENEINDIILNTNSNVLLEEQICPILSEALECSVVGVECGGGWGSGVIVNSDPGIVITCAHVTEPSKTGAVDIYISTGARITGHIVHQTKPLAVESGDDKCHLFDIAVISTISPLPKPIKLAQDMPRLGCHIMSGGYGIFSPSRIKSPTLSHGIISKVVTVPFESIKWSILRTQKSNKSLCMLDLDTNVMSKKTNVHKELHNHYRHYKYESSPVFANNMCETDQQEIGSIPILLQTTCSVYSGTSGGPIVGWNPGHGVRVIGITVCNARDSESKATYPHINLAVPAAAISNVVNQYINTGDASVLSQLDIESTVGSKLWSLGDTPKSKL
;
A
#
# COMPACT_ATOMS: atom_id res chain seq x y z
N MET A 1 -18.62 11.86 -5.10
CA MET A 1 -18.78 11.36 -3.73
C MET A 1 -18.94 12.59 -2.88
N GLU A 2 -20.03 12.72 -2.14
CA GLU A 2 -20.21 13.79 -1.15
C GLU A 2 -19.51 13.32 0.12
N GLY A 3 -18.27 13.74 0.32
CA GLY A 3 -17.44 13.17 1.37
C GLY A 3 -17.73 13.71 2.77
N LEU A 4 -17.30 12.94 3.77
CA LEU A 4 -17.48 13.20 5.20
C LEU A 4 -16.24 13.85 5.83
N GLY A 5 -15.20 14.11 5.04
CA GLY A 5 -13.95 14.74 5.50
C GLY A 5 -14.15 16.20 5.93
N VAL A 6 -13.44 16.58 7.01
CA VAL A 6 -13.36 17.95 7.53
C VAL A 6 -11.92 18.30 7.90
N ILE A 7 -11.62 19.59 8.08
CA ILE A 7 -10.38 20.03 8.73
C ILE A 7 -10.65 20.25 10.22
N VAL A 8 -9.75 19.77 11.06
CA VAL A 8 -9.69 20.03 12.49
C VAL A 8 -8.44 20.85 12.79
N GLU A 9 -8.59 21.99 13.46
CA GLU A 9 -7.48 22.84 13.90
C GLU A 9 -7.57 23.03 15.42
N ALA A 10 -6.46 22.85 16.12
CA ALA A 10 -6.33 23.13 17.54
C ALA A 10 -5.18 24.11 17.80
N TYR A 11 -5.43 25.10 18.65
CA TYR A 11 -4.44 26.13 18.99
C TYR A 11 -4.63 26.65 20.42
N PHE A 12 -3.53 27.15 21.00
CA PHE A 12 -3.48 27.71 22.34
C PHE A 12 -3.43 29.25 22.28
N GLY A 13 -4.23 29.94 23.09
CA GLY A 13 -4.18 31.40 23.17
C GLY A 13 -4.67 32.13 21.90
N GLU A 14 -3.93 33.15 21.44
CA GLU A 14 -4.23 33.89 20.21
C GLU A 14 -3.76 33.12 18.96
N ARG A 15 -4.50 33.25 17.85
CA ARG A 15 -4.22 32.52 16.61
C ARG A 15 -2.97 33.07 15.92
N GLU A 16 -1.78 32.63 16.33
CA GLU A 16 -0.54 32.87 15.60
C GLU A 16 -0.43 31.88 14.42
N SER A 17 -0.15 32.39 13.21
CA SER A 17 -0.41 31.65 11.97
C SER A 17 0.62 30.58 11.59
N GLU A 18 1.76 30.49 12.28
CA GLU A 18 2.90 29.67 11.84
C GLU A 18 3.09 28.37 12.62
N SER A 19 2.35 28.13 13.72
CA SER A 19 2.57 26.97 14.61
C SER A 19 1.33 26.13 14.94
N ASN A 20 0.14 26.45 14.41
CA ASN A 20 -1.07 25.70 14.73
C ASN A 20 -1.07 24.31 14.09
N LEU A 21 -1.37 23.28 14.88
CA LEU A 21 -1.54 21.92 14.39
C LEU A 21 -2.92 21.79 13.70
N SER A 22 -2.93 21.23 12.49
CA SER A 22 -4.18 20.83 11.84
C SER A 22 -4.10 19.40 11.33
N CYS A 23 -5.24 18.73 11.38
CA CYS A 23 -5.42 17.39 10.86
C CYS A 23 -6.79 17.25 10.18
N SER A 24 -7.08 16.06 9.70
CA SER A 24 -8.36 15.71 9.09
C SER A 24 -9.32 15.12 10.12
N GLY A 25 -10.61 15.07 9.78
CA GLY A 25 -11.61 14.40 10.60
C GLY A 25 -12.70 13.76 9.76
N LEU A 26 -13.38 12.79 10.36
CA LEU A 26 -14.58 12.16 9.85
C LEU A 26 -15.80 12.74 10.56
N GLN A 27 -16.72 13.34 9.82
CA GLN A 27 -18.03 13.70 10.35
C GLN A 27 -18.89 12.45 10.56
N ILE A 28 -19.03 12.02 11.83
CA ILE A 28 -19.83 10.84 12.18
C ILE A 28 -21.29 11.18 12.46
N SER A 29 -21.59 12.42 12.86
CA SER A 29 -22.97 12.90 13.05
C SER A 29 -23.09 14.40 12.71
N PRO A 30 -24.31 14.97 12.73
CA PRO A 30 -24.49 16.41 12.56
C PRO A 30 -23.74 17.27 13.59
N HIS A 31 -23.45 16.73 14.78
CA HIS A 31 -22.83 17.45 15.89
C HIS A 31 -21.47 16.88 16.32
N LEU A 32 -21.06 15.76 15.75
CA LEU A 32 -19.87 15.03 16.18
C LEU A 32 -18.90 14.76 15.03
N VAL A 33 -17.62 15.02 15.30
CA VAL A 33 -16.50 14.68 14.41
C VAL A 33 -15.57 13.75 15.16
N LEU A 34 -15.15 12.68 14.49
CA LEU A 34 -14.12 11.77 14.94
C LEU A 34 -12.80 12.13 14.24
N THR A 35 -11.73 12.33 14.99
CA THR A 35 -10.38 12.56 14.45
C THR A 35 -9.34 11.72 15.18
N HIS A 36 -8.13 11.67 14.62
CA HIS A 36 -6.98 11.01 15.23
C HIS A 36 -6.38 11.87 16.35
N GLY A 37 -5.74 11.21 17.32
CA GLY A 37 -5.15 11.87 18.48
C GLY A 37 -3.94 12.74 18.20
N THR A 38 -3.44 12.81 16.97
CA THR A 38 -2.41 13.78 16.55
C THR A 38 -2.76 15.20 16.98
N ILE A 39 -4.05 15.57 17.01
CA ILE A 39 -4.50 16.88 17.50
C ILE A 39 -4.14 17.18 18.96
N LEU A 40 -3.79 16.15 19.74
CA LEU A 40 -3.35 16.23 21.13
C LEU A 40 -1.82 16.29 21.29
N THR A 41 -1.04 16.31 20.20
CA THR A 41 0.42 16.21 20.26
C THR A 41 1.03 17.31 21.13
N ASP A 42 0.67 18.58 20.88
CA ASP A 42 1.19 19.69 21.68
C ASP A 42 0.58 19.75 23.08
N ILE A 43 -0.68 19.29 23.22
CA ILE A 43 -1.34 19.13 24.53
C ILE A 43 -0.53 18.17 25.41
N PHE A 44 -0.03 17.07 24.84
CA PHE A 44 0.67 16.04 25.61
C PHE A 44 2.11 16.42 25.97
N LYS A 45 2.73 17.39 25.27
CA LYS A 45 4.04 17.94 25.65
C LYS A 45 3.99 18.75 26.95
N GLU A 46 2.83 19.30 27.29
CA GLU A 46 2.64 20.08 28.50
C GLU A 46 2.76 19.21 29.76
N THR A 47 3.59 19.62 30.72
CA THR A 47 3.79 18.85 31.97
C THR A 47 2.48 18.66 32.74
N LEU A 48 1.55 19.61 32.60
CA LEU A 48 0.22 19.56 33.20
C LEU A 48 -0.68 18.45 32.62
N ALA A 49 -0.36 17.90 31.44
CA ALA A 49 -1.12 16.82 30.81
C ALA A 49 -0.83 15.44 31.41
N TYR A 50 0.21 15.30 32.24
CA TYR A 50 0.61 14.01 32.81
C TYR A 50 -0.54 13.24 33.51
N PRO A 51 -1.41 13.87 34.34
CA PRO A 51 -2.54 13.17 34.94
C PRO A 51 -3.55 12.65 33.93
N LEU A 52 -3.79 13.40 32.83
CA LEU A 52 -4.66 12.98 31.73
C LEU A 52 -4.06 11.77 31.00
N ILE A 53 -2.76 11.82 30.71
CA ILE A 53 -2.01 10.72 30.08
C ILE A 53 -2.10 9.46 30.96
N GLN A 54 -1.88 9.57 32.27
CA GLN A 54 -1.99 8.44 33.20
C GLN A 54 -3.41 7.86 33.26
N GLN A 55 -4.44 8.71 33.23
CA GLN A 55 -5.81 8.23 33.15
C GLN A 55 -6.11 7.51 31.83
N LEU A 56 -5.62 8.02 30.70
CA LEU A 56 -5.77 7.36 29.42
C LEU A 56 -5.05 6.00 29.41
N LYS A 57 -3.85 5.91 29.97
CA LYS A 57 -3.13 4.63 30.12
C LYS A 57 -3.94 3.60 30.92
N TYR A 58 -4.55 4.00 32.02
CA TYR A 58 -5.25 3.07 32.92
C TYR A 58 -6.68 2.75 32.47
N LYS A 59 -7.45 3.78 32.10
CA LYS A 59 -8.88 3.66 31.75
C LYS A 59 -9.12 3.46 30.25
N LYS A 60 -8.11 3.70 29.41
CA LYS A 60 -8.19 3.69 27.94
C LYS A 60 -9.17 4.71 27.35
N PHE A 61 -9.77 5.55 28.19
CA PHE A 61 -10.85 6.46 27.81
C PHE A 61 -11.01 7.57 28.86
N VAL A 62 -11.31 8.78 28.38
CA VAL A 62 -11.68 9.94 29.20
C VAL A 62 -12.79 10.74 28.48
N GLU A 63 -13.91 10.99 29.16
CA GLU A 63 -15.01 11.83 28.66
C GLU A 63 -14.94 13.27 29.18
N ASN A 64 -15.64 14.19 28.52
CA ASN A 64 -15.67 15.60 28.88
C ASN A 64 -16.05 15.88 30.34
N GLN A 65 -16.91 15.06 30.95
CA GLN A 65 -17.32 15.23 32.35
C GLN A 65 -16.24 14.81 33.38
N ASN A 66 -15.10 14.29 32.92
CA ASN A 66 -14.01 13.88 33.79
C ASN A 66 -13.28 15.10 34.40
N SER A 67 -13.14 15.11 35.72
CA SER A 67 -12.52 16.21 36.47
C SER A 67 -11.06 16.48 36.08
N VAL A 68 -10.32 15.47 35.61
CA VAL A 68 -8.93 15.63 35.16
C VAL A 68 -8.86 16.31 33.80
N LEU A 69 -9.71 15.91 32.85
CA LEU A 69 -9.78 16.57 31.54
C LEU A 69 -10.26 18.02 31.69
N GLN A 70 -11.30 18.26 32.50
CA GLN A 70 -11.80 19.60 32.80
C GLN A 70 -10.74 20.48 33.46
N SER A 71 -10.10 19.99 34.54
CA SER A 71 -9.06 20.77 35.23
C SER A 71 -7.86 21.07 34.34
N PHE A 72 -7.55 20.19 33.39
CA PHE A 72 -6.51 20.40 32.39
C PHE A 72 -6.92 21.50 31.39
N LEU A 73 -8.10 21.38 30.76
CA LEU A 73 -8.61 22.34 29.78
C LEU A 73 -8.85 23.74 30.37
N GLU A 74 -9.17 23.84 31.67
CA GLU A 74 -9.25 25.12 32.39
C GLU A 74 -7.90 25.82 32.54
N LYS A 75 -6.81 25.05 32.74
CA LYS A 75 -5.46 25.58 32.94
C LYS A 75 -4.76 25.89 31.62
N ILE A 76 -5.09 25.13 30.57
CA ILE A 76 -4.54 25.27 29.23
C ILE A 76 -5.72 25.42 28.27
N PRO A 77 -6.19 26.66 28.00
CA PRO A 77 -7.35 26.88 27.14
C PRO A 77 -6.99 26.52 25.69
N VAL A 78 -7.52 25.37 25.24
CA VAL A 78 -7.40 24.91 23.85
C VAL A 78 -8.64 25.34 23.09
N ASN A 79 -8.43 26.07 21.99
CA ASN A 79 -9.49 26.37 21.03
C ASN A 79 -9.48 25.31 19.92
N ILE A 80 -10.64 24.72 19.63
CA ILE A 80 -10.78 23.74 18.53
C ILE A 80 -11.78 24.26 17.51
N GLU A 81 -11.32 24.49 16.29
CA GLU A 81 -12.13 24.90 15.15
C GLU A 81 -12.26 23.75 14.14
N ILE A 82 -13.46 23.55 13.60
CA ILE A 82 -13.73 22.58 12.54
C ILE A 82 -14.17 23.32 11.29
N THR A 83 -13.50 23.07 10.17
CA THR A 83 -13.84 23.64 8.87
C THR A 83 -14.54 22.62 7.99
N PHE A 84 -15.75 22.97 7.55
CA PHE A 84 -16.61 22.19 6.68
C PHE A 84 -16.68 22.80 5.27
N PRO A 85 -16.87 21.98 4.22
CA PRO A 85 -17.16 22.49 2.89
C PRO A 85 -18.50 23.26 2.85
N HIS A 86 -18.56 24.39 2.12
CA HIS A 86 -19.79 25.21 2.08
C HIS A 86 -20.86 24.58 1.20
N LYS A 87 -21.89 24.04 1.86
CA LYS A 87 -23.19 23.56 1.35
C LYS A 87 -23.44 23.74 -0.16
N HIS A 88 -23.02 22.75 -0.94
CA HIS A 88 -23.85 22.07 -1.94
C HIS A 88 -23.10 20.86 -2.51
N GLN A 89 -23.00 19.84 -1.69
CA GLN A 89 -22.93 18.43 -2.05
C GLN A 89 -23.25 17.65 -0.76
N MET A 90 -24.47 17.83 -0.25
CA MET A 90 -25.11 17.01 0.80
C MET A 90 -26.54 16.71 0.33
N ARG A 91 -26.67 16.05 -0.82
CA ARG A 91 -27.90 15.47 -1.36
C ARG A 91 -27.67 14.03 -1.83
N ASP A 92 -28.41 13.17 -1.14
CA ASP A 92 -28.92 11.87 -1.58
C ASP A 92 -27.93 10.70 -1.60
N LYS A 93 -27.86 9.98 -0.47
CA LYS A 93 -27.96 8.49 -0.40
C LYS A 93 -27.96 7.93 1.02
N LEU A 94 -27.40 8.63 2.01
CA LEU A 94 -27.72 8.37 3.41
C LEU A 94 -29.00 9.15 3.73
N GLN A 95 -30.12 8.49 4.02
CA GLN A 95 -31.36 9.15 4.46
C GLN A 95 -31.10 10.01 5.72
N LEU A 96 -30.74 11.27 5.50
CA LEU A 96 -30.39 12.31 6.48
C LEU A 96 -31.01 13.64 6.00
N GLN A 97 -32.23 13.58 5.45
CA GLN A 97 -32.85 14.64 4.65
C GLN A 97 -33.33 15.89 5.41
N SER A 98 -33.20 15.99 6.75
CA SER A 98 -33.76 17.12 7.51
C SER A 98 -32.77 18.11 8.14
N PHE A 99 -31.45 17.86 8.12
CA PHE A 99 -30.56 18.47 9.13
C PHE A 99 -29.71 19.67 8.67
N THR A 100 -29.66 19.98 7.37
CA THR A 100 -28.77 21.04 6.85
C THR A 100 -29.27 22.47 7.11
N LYS A 101 -30.43 22.70 7.73
CA LYS A 101 -30.86 24.08 8.06
C LYS A 101 -30.22 24.64 9.34
N SER A 102 -29.89 23.82 10.35
CA SER A 102 -29.40 24.32 11.64
C SER A 102 -27.92 24.75 11.60
N VAL A 103 -27.02 23.94 11.03
CA VAL A 103 -25.56 24.21 11.00
C VAL A 103 -25.17 25.48 10.22
N ALA A 104 -26.02 25.98 9.32
CA ALA A 104 -25.70 27.19 8.52
C ALA A 104 -25.70 28.47 9.35
N ASN A 105 -26.46 28.52 10.45
CA ASN A 105 -26.72 29.77 11.16
C ASN A 105 -25.59 30.14 12.13
N ASN A 106 -24.72 29.19 12.51
CA ASN A 106 -23.64 29.40 13.50
C ASN A 106 -22.23 29.55 12.88
N ALA A 107 -22.10 29.35 11.57
CA ALA A 107 -20.80 29.34 10.90
C ALA A 107 -20.33 30.75 10.53
N ARG A 108 -19.06 31.07 10.82
CA ARG A 108 -18.41 32.23 10.20
C ARG A 108 -18.10 31.91 8.73
N ASN A 109 -18.80 32.56 7.81
CA ASN A 109 -18.50 32.46 6.38
C ASN A 109 -17.21 33.23 6.07
N LYS A 110 -16.10 32.51 5.89
CA LYS A 110 -14.87 33.09 5.33
C LYS A 110 -14.94 32.99 3.80
N ASN A 111 -15.09 34.13 3.14
CA ASN A 111 -14.96 34.23 1.68
C ASN A 111 -13.47 34.39 1.34
N VAL A 112 -12.86 33.39 0.71
CA VAL A 112 -11.53 33.54 0.10
C VAL A 112 -11.72 33.99 -1.35
N SER A 113 -10.86 34.90 -1.82
CA SER A 113 -10.80 35.37 -3.21
C SER A 113 -10.40 34.23 -4.15
N GLY A 114 -11.37 33.37 -4.49
CA GLY A 114 -11.12 32.13 -5.24
C GLY A 114 -12.29 31.13 -5.24
N GLY A 115 -13.54 31.58 -5.17
CA GLY A 115 -14.73 30.78 -5.51
C GLY A 115 -15.19 29.67 -4.53
N GLN A 116 -14.29 29.00 -3.81
CA GLN A 116 -14.69 28.01 -2.80
C GLN A 116 -15.04 28.69 -1.47
N LYS A 117 -16.24 28.39 -0.98
CA LYS A 117 -16.68 28.81 0.35
C LYS A 117 -16.51 27.63 1.31
N TYR A 118 -16.27 27.92 2.59
CA TYR A 118 -16.29 26.93 3.67
C TYR A 118 -16.86 27.57 4.96
N HIS A 119 -17.23 26.72 5.90
CA HIS A 119 -17.86 27.10 7.17
C HIS A 119 -16.99 26.66 8.33
N VAL A 120 -16.70 27.55 9.27
CA VAL A 120 -15.93 27.23 10.48
C VAL A 120 -16.86 27.22 11.69
N CYS A 121 -16.80 26.15 12.48
CA CYS A 121 -17.54 26.02 13.74
C CYS A 121 -16.56 25.81 14.91
N CYS A 122 -16.87 26.40 16.06
CA CYS A 122 -16.18 26.08 17.30
C CYS A 122 -16.62 24.70 17.80
N SER A 123 -15.70 23.99 18.46
CA SER A 123 -15.94 22.68 19.01
C SER A 123 -15.22 22.50 20.34
N GLN A 124 -15.59 21.45 21.06
CA GLN A 124 -14.94 21.03 22.30
C GLN A 124 -14.66 19.53 22.28
N ILE A 125 -13.69 19.08 23.08
CA ILE A 125 -13.40 17.66 23.26
C ILE A 125 -14.57 17.02 24.03
N ALA A 126 -15.31 16.14 23.36
CA ALA A 126 -16.33 15.33 24.01
C ALA A 126 -15.71 14.11 24.71
N MET A 127 -14.68 13.55 24.10
CA MET A 127 -14.12 12.25 24.47
C MET A 127 -12.75 12.04 23.85
N VAL A 128 -11.85 11.42 24.61
CA VAL A 128 -10.58 10.86 24.11
C VAL A 128 -10.57 9.39 24.47
N PHE A 129 -10.22 8.52 23.54
CA PHE A 129 -10.15 7.09 23.78
C PHE A 129 -8.98 6.44 23.04
N LEU A 130 -8.50 5.33 23.57
CA LEU A 130 -7.45 4.52 22.99
C LEU A 130 -8.07 3.26 22.37
N GLU A 131 -7.52 2.84 21.24
CA GLU A 131 -7.77 1.54 20.63
C GLU A 131 -6.57 0.61 20.88
N PRO A 132 -6.64 -0.27 21.90
CA PRO A 132 -5.47 -1.04 22.34
C PRO A 132 -4.90 -1.96 21.27
N SER A 133 -5.76 -2.55 20.44
CA SER A 133 -5.33 -3.49 19.40
C SER A 133 -4.41 -2.84 18.35
N ILE A 134 -4.48 -1.52 18.18
CA ILE A 134 -3.58 -0.76 17.31
C ILE A 134 -2.19 -0.66 17.95
N SER A 135 -2.11 -0.28 19.23
CA SER A 135 -0.82 -0.21 19.96
C SER A 135 -0.13 -1.58 20.04
N GLU A 136 -0.90 -2.64 20.31
CA GLU A 136 -0.37 -4.02 20.36
C GLU A 136 0.21 -4.46 19.01
N THR A 137 -0.45 -4.06 17.90
CA THR A 137 0.05 -4.34 16.55
C THR A 137 1.36 -3.60 16.26
N PHE A 138 1.50 -2.36 16.72
CA PHE A 138 2.74 -1.62 16.58
C PHE A 138 3.89 -2.24 17.39
N ASP A 139 3.61 -2.74 18.59
CA ASP A 139 4.61 -3.46 19.39
C ASP A 139 5.09 -4.75 18.71
N GLU A 140 4.19 -5.46 18.01
CA GLU A 140 4.53 -6.67 17.26
C GLU A 140 5.33 -6.38 15.98
N LEU A 141 4.90 -5.38 15.20
CA LEU A 141 5.45 -5.13 13.86
C LEU A 141 6.67 -4.20 13.87
N MET A 142 6.73 -3.24 14.80
CA MET A 142 7.70 -2.13 14.81
C MET A 142 8.49 -2.09 16.13
N PRO A 143 9.27 -3.14 16.44
CA PRO A 143 9.97 -3.25 17.70
C PRO A 143 11.07 -2.18 17.85
N GLU A 144 11.46 -1.92 19.09
CA GLU A 144 12.45 -0.90 19.45
C GLU A 144 13.83 -1.09 18.84
N SER A 145 14.23 -2.35 18.64
CA SER A 145 15.50 -2.71 18.02
C SER A 145 15.65 -2.25 16.57
N GLU A 146 14.56 -1.81 15.92
CA GLU A 146 14.54 -1.52 14.48
C GLU A 146 14.42 -0.04 14.11
N GLN A 147 14.57 0.87 15.08
CA GLN A 147 14.69 2.31 14.84
C GLN A 147 13.55 2.86 13.97
N TRP A 148 12.32 2.51 14.34
CA TRP A 148 11.12 3.03 13.71
C TRP A 148 10.81 4.46 14.19
N THR A 149 10.42 5.32 13.26
CA THR A 149 10.04 6.71 13.56
C THR A 149 8.79 7.07 12.76
N ILE A 150 7.83 7.73 13.39
CA ILE A 150 6.49 7.94 12.83
C ILE A 150 6.20 9.45 12.65
N SER A 151 7.14 10.30 13.06
CA SER A 151 7.18 11.76 12.83
C SER A 151 8.33 12.14 11.90
N GLU A 152 8.23 13.30 11.22
CA GLU A 152 9.25 13.82 10.29
C GLU A 152 10.49 14.42 10.99
N THR A 153 10.58 14.42 12.33
CA THR A 153 11.54 15.26 13.03
C THR A 153 12.98 14.76 12.90
N ASN A 154 13.69 15.27 11.89
CA ASN A 154 15.15 15.25 11.77
C ASN A 154 15.83 16.40 12.55
N ASP A 155 15.08 17.23 13.27
CA ASP A 155 15.64 18.35 14.03
C ASP A 155 16.10 17.91 15.43
N GLU A 156 17.42 17.88 15.64
CA GLU A 156 18.08 17.65 16.95
C GLU A 156 17.70 18.68 18.05
N LYS A 157 16.89 19.69 17.73
CA LYS A 157 16.54 20.82 18.62
C LYS A 157 15.15 20.76 19.24
N ILE A 158 14.31 19.81 18.85
CA ILE A 158 12.96 19.66 19.40
C ILE A 158 13.00 18.57 20.47
N GLU A 159 12.45 18.83 21.66
CA GLU A 159 12.18 17.77 22.64
C GLU A 159 11.28 16.72 21.98
N THR A 160 11.88 15.62 21.55
CA THR A 160 11.19 14.48 20.94
C THR A 160 10.19 13.94 21.96
N LEU A 161 8.95 13.65 21.53
CA LEU A 161 8.00 12.97 22.40
C LEU A 161 8.62 11.66 22.89
N ASP A 162 8.37 11.31 24.16
CA ASP A 162 8.73 9.98 24.65
C ASP A 162 7.98 8.93 23.80
N ARG A 163 8.65 7.83 23.46
CA ARG A 163 8.11 6.74 22.65
C ARG A 163 6.80 6.20 23.22
N GLU A 164 6.67 6.18 24.54
CA GLU A 164 5.42 5.76 25.19
C GLU A 164 4.26 6.71 24.85
N MET A 165 4.53 8.01 24.70
CA MET A 165 3.54 9.00 24.26
C MET A 165 3.22 8.85 22.78
N GLU A 166 4.20 8.56 21.92
CA GLU A 166 3.96 8.27 20.51
C GLU A 166 3.01 7.09 20.33
N LYS A 167 3.20 6.00 21.10
CA LYS A 167 2.30 4.83 21.08
C LYS A 167 0.87 5.19 21.50
N ILE A 168 0.74 6.02 22.53
CA ILE A 168 -0.58 6.51 22.98
C ILE A 168 -1.21 7.34 21.87
N LEU A 169 -0.47 8.28 21.27
CA LEU A 169 -0.99 9.14 20.22
C LEU A 169 -1.48 8.34 19.02
N LEU A 170 -0.70 7.37 18.54
CA LEU A 170 -1.02 6.51 17.38
C LEU A 170 -2.23 5.60 17.59
N SER A 171 -2.53 5.26 18.83
CA SER A 171 -3.70 4.45 19.19
C SER A 171 -4.86 5.31 19.70
N SER A 172 -4.71 6.63 19.75
CA SER A 172 -5.71 7.52 20.32
C SER A 172 -6.59 8.18 19.27
N PHE A 173 -7.85 8.38 19.63
CA PHE A 173 -8.88 9.03 18.83
C PHE A 173 -9.65 10.03 19.69
N VAL A 174 -10.14 11.07 19.05
CA VAL A 174 -10.83 12.19 19.70
C VAL A 174 -12.19 12.37 19.07
N VAL A 175 -13.24 12.40 19.90
CA VAL A 175 -14.57 12.84 19.48
C VAL A 175 -14.72 14.31 19.86
N LEU A 176 -15.01 15.13 18.86
CA LEU A 176 -15.24 16.56 19.00
C LEU A 176 -16.74 16.84 18.89
N GLN A 177 -17.27 17.62 19.82
CA GLN A 177 -18.63 18.12 19.79
C GLN A 177 -18.65 19.54 19.23
N ILE A 178 -19.44 19.76 18.18
CA ILE A 178 -19.70 21.07 17.59
C ILE A 178 -20.57 21.88 18.56
N LEU A 179 -20.16 23.10 18.86
CA LEU A 179 -20.90 24.00 19.73
C LEU A 179 -21.96 24.76 18.91
N SER A 180 -23.24 24.56 19.23
CA SER A 180 -24.35 25.35 18.66
C SER A 180 -24.66 26.58 19.52
N SER A 181 -25.08 27.68 18.89
CA SER A 181 -25.43 28.93 19.59
C SER A 181 -26.93 29.12 19.88
N GLU A 182 -27.78 28.14 19.51
CA GLU A 182 -29.23 28.22 19.74
C GLU A 182 -29.76 27.05 20.57
N GLU A 183 -30.72 27.37 21.45
CA GLU A 183 -31.56 26.44 22.20
C GLU A 183 -32.40 25.60 21.23
N ASP A 184 -31.85 24.45 20.80
CA ASP A 184 -32.64 23.45 20.09
C ASP A 184 -33.85 23.05 20.94
N LYS A 185 -35.06 23.26 20.41
CA LYS A 185 -36.35 22.97 21.09
C LYS A 185 -36.64 21.47 21.25
N HIS A 186 -35.64 20.62 21.05
CA HIS A 186 -35.74 19.17 21.21
C HIS A 186 -34.90 18.76 22.40
N GLU A 187 -35.36 17.75 23.13
CA GLU A 187 -34.61 17.17 24.22
C GLU A 187 -33.22 16.76 23.70
N PRO A 188 -32.12 17.26 24.28
CA PRO A 188 -30.79 17.04 23.74
C PRO A 188 -30.49 15.54 23.78
N ILE A 189 -30.28 14.93 22.61
CA ILE A 189 -29.77 13.57 22.52
C ILE A 189 -28.40 13.59 23.22
N THR A 190 -28.19 12.68 24.18
CA THR A 190 -26.88 12.58 24.84
C THR A 190 -25.83 12.18 23.80
N ILE A 191 -24.60 12.71 23.92
CA ILE A 191 -23.49 12.39 23.01
C ILE A 191 -23.34 10.86 22.82
N LYS A 192 -23.47 10.09 23.91
CA LYS A 192 -23.43 8.61 23.87
C LYS A 192 -24.52 8.00 22.98
N LYS A 193 -25.77 8.46 23.10
CA LYS A 193 -26.89 7.97 22.26
C LYS A 193 -26.71 8.37 20.79
N GLU A 194 -26.19 9.57 20.54
CA GLU A 194 -25.90 10.03 19.17
C GLU A 194 -24.81 9.18 18.52
N ILE A 195 -23.71 8.92 19.25
CA ILE A 195 -22.65 8.00 18.83
C ILE A 195 -23.23 6.61 18.55
N GLU A 196 -24.01 6.05 19.47
CA GLU A 196 -24.62 4.73 19.28
C GLU A 196 -25.44 4.62 18.00
N MET A 197 -26.25 5.63 17.72
CA MET A 197 -27.11 5.66 16.53
C MET A 197 -26.30 5.73 15.23
N TYR A 198 -25.32 6.62 15.15
CA TYR A 198 -24.59 6.87 13.90
C TYR A 198 -23.41 5.91 13.67
N ALA A 199 -22.67 5.54 14.72
CA ALA A 199 -21.57 4.58 14.60
C ALA A 199 -22.10 3.19 14.17
N LYS A 200 -23.25 2.73 14.71
CA LYS A 200 -23.89 1.49 14.24
C LYS A 200 -24.26 1.54 12.75
N LYS A 201 -24.71 2.70 12.26
CA LYS A 201 -25.03 2.91 10.84
C LYS A 201 -23.77 2.84 9.97
N LEU A 202 -22.66 3.41 10.42
CA LEU A 202 -21.37 3.34 9.73
C LEU A 202 -20.86 1.88 9.70
N ILE A 203 -20.82 1.21 10.86
CA ILE A 203 -20.36 -0.19 11.00
C ILE A 203 -21.18 -1.15 10.15
N HIS A 204 -22.51 -1.00 10.10
CA HIS A 204 -23.36 -1.88 9.29
C HIS A 204 -23.02 -1.83 7.79
N ASN A 205 -22.47 -0.71 7.33
CA ASN A 205 -22.01 -0.57 5.95
C ASN A 205 -20.54 -0.98 5.78
N VAL A 206 -19.82 -1.38 6.83
CA VAL A 206 -18.42 -1.83 6.71
C VAL A 206 -18.39 -3.26 6.21
N ASN A 207 -18.24 -3.40 4.90
CA ASN A 207 -17.88 -4.66 4.27
C ASN A 207 -16.41 -5.03 4.60
N ILE A 208 -16.09 -6.32 4.50
CA ILE A 208 -14.75 -6.86 4.81
C ILE A 208 -13.69 -6.20 3.93
N VAL A 209 -12.67 -5.62 4.56
CA VAL A 209 -11.49 -5.07 3.89
C VAL A 209 -10.56 -6.21 3.51
N THR A 210 -10.13 -6.26 2.25
CA THR A 210 -9.21 -7.29 1.74
C THR A 210 -8.00 -6.65 1.07
N LYS A 211 -6.87 -7.33 1.07
CA LYS A 211 -5.67 -6.87 0.34
C LYS A 211 -5.93 -6.73 -1.15
N GLY A 212 -5.28 -5.75 -1.77
CA GLY A 212 -5.46 -5.37 -3.17
C GLY A 212 -6.74 -4.58 -3.46
N MET A 213 -7.63 -4.38 -2.48
CA MET A 213 -8.80 -3.53 -2.62
C MET A 213 -8.38 -2.08 -2.85
N GLN A 214 -8.95 -1.42 -3.86
CA GLN A 214 -8.74 0.00 -4.10
C GLN A 214 -9.41 0.84 -3.00
N ILE A 215 -8.73 1.90 -2.60
CA ILE A 215 -9.19 2.83 -1.58
C ILE A 215 -9.04 4.28 -2.04
N LEU A 216 -9.91 5.13 -1.51
CA LEU A 216 -9.90 6.57 -1.70
C LEU A 216 -9.77 7.23 -0.33
N VAL A 217 -8.70 8.00 -0.13
CA VAL A 217 -8.48 8.81 1.06
C VAL A 217 -8.97 10.22 0.79
N GLU A 218 -9.79 10.75 1.69
CA GLU A 218 -10.24 12.14 1.68
C GLU A 218 -9.61 12.89 2.84
N GLY A 219 -8.43 13.46 2.61
CA GLY A 219 -7.65 14.17 3.61
C GLY A 219 -7.54 15.66 3.32
N SER A 220 -7.22 16.44 4.34
CA SER A 220 -7.03 17.89 4.22
C SER A 220 -5.63 18.29 4.69
N PRO A 221 -4.58 17.92 3.92
CA PRO A 221 -3.20 18.19 4.32
C PRO A 221 -2.96 19.70 4.44
N PHE A 222 -2.25 20.14 5.47
CA PHE A 222 -2.00 21.58 5.70
C PHE A 222 -3.29 22.43 5.71
N GLY A 223 -4.40 21.86 6.18
CA GLY A 223 -5.73 22.43 6.07
C GLY A 223 -5.85 23.82 6.69
N ASN A 224 -5.11 24.11 7.77
CA ASN A 224 -5.08 25.44 8.38
C ASN A 224 -4.39 26.52 7.53
N LEU A 225 -3.43 26.16 6.67
CA LEU A 225 -2.69 27.12 5.85
C LEU A 225 -3.56 27.67 4.70
N SER A 226 -4.30 26.78 4.04
CA SER A 226 -5.19 27.16 2.94
C SER A 226 -6.37 26.19 2.80
N PRO A 227 -7.42 26.35 3.62
CA PRO A 227 -8.60 25.50 3.53
C PRO A 227 -9.21 25.47 2.13
N GLY A 228 -9.21 26.60 1.41
CA GLY A 228 -9.76 26.68 0.06
C GLY A 228 -8.97 25.91 -1.00
N VAL A 229 -7.77 25.42 -0.70
CA VAL A 229 -6.96 24.56 -1.58
C VAL A 229 -6.98 23.12 -1.11
N PHE A 230 -6.84 22.89 0.19
CA PHE A 230 -6.54 21.56 0.72
C PHE A 230 -7.75 20.80 1.27
N LEU A 231 -8.85 21.48 1.59
CA LEU A 231 -10.05 20.85 2.13
C LEU A 231 -10.56 19.74 1.20
N ASN A 232 -10.72 18.52 1.74
CA ASN A 232 -11.19 17.32 1.03
C ASN A 232 -10.34 16.95 -0.19
N SER A 233 -9.00 17.12 -0.09
CA SER A 233 -8.06 16.59 -1.09
C SER A 233 -8.16 15.08 -1.20
N LEU A 234 -8.10 14.57 -2.42
CA LEU A 234 -8.26 13.14 -2.71
C LEU A 234 -6.91 12.50 -2.99
N SER A 235 -6.69 11.33 -2.39
CA SER A 235 -5.58 10.43 -2.69
C SER A 235 -6.12 9.01 -2.88
N THR A 236 -5.44 8.19 -3.68
CA THR A 236 -5.87 6.82 -3.97
C THR A 236 -4.72 5.85 -3.76
N GLY A 237 -5.06 4.60 -3.47
CA GLY A 237 -4.11 3.50 -3.38
C GLY A 237 -4.84 2.18 -3.26
N ILE A 238 -4.15 1.17 -2.76
CA ILE A 238 -4.73 -0.12 -2.40
C ILE A 238 -4.51 -0.44 -0.92
N VAL A 239 -5.26 -1.40 -0.41
CA VAL A 239 -4.94 -2.11 0.83
C VAL A 239 -3.71 -2.99 0.56
N SER A 240 -2.53 -2.54 0.97
CA SER A 240 -1.26 -3.21 0.75
C SER A 240 -1.07 -4.42 1.66
N ASN A 241 -1.43 -4.29 2.93
CA ASN A 241 -1.40 -5.39 3.90
C ASN A 241 -2.37 -5.11 5.06
N ILE A 242 -2.70 -6.14 5.84
CA ILE A 242 -3.60 -6.04 7.00
C ILE A 242 -2.96 -6.80 8.16
N SER A 243 -3.00 -6.23 9.36
CA SER A 243 -2.51 -6.88 10.57
C SER A 243 -3.30 -8.15 10.90
N SER A 244 -2.70 -9.05 11.68
CA SER A 244 -3.29 -10.34 12.06
C SER A 244 -4.64 -10.21 12.79
N ASN A 245 -4.80 -9.15 13.59
CA ASN A 245 -6.02 -8.80 14.32
C ASN A 245 -6.96 -7.86 13.53
N GLY A 246 -6.56 -7.42 12.32
CA GLY A 246 -7.35 -6.54 11.47
C GLY A 246 -7.50 -5.09 11.95
N SER A 247 -6.76 -4.66 12.98
CA SER A 247 -6.84 -3.30 13.53
C SER A 247 -6.05 -2.27 12.74
N VAL A 248 -4.93 -2.67 12.13
CA VAL A 248 -4.05 -1.80 11.35
C VAL A 248 -4.06 -2.25 9.89
N ILE A 249 -4.24 -1.28 9.01
CA ILE A 249 -4.20 -1.43 7.56
C ILE A 249 -2.98 -0.65 7.05
N LEU A 250 -2.22 -1.30 6.18
CA LEU A 250 -1.10 -0.71 5.46
C LEU A 250 -1.54 -0.39 4.04
N SER A 251 -1.23 0.80 3.54
CA SER A 251 -1.58 1.21 2.18
C SER A 251 -0.46 1.95 1.48
N ASP A 252 -0.39 1.83 0.16
CA ASP A 252 0.45 2.64 -0.71
C ASP A 252 -0.24 3.96 -1.16
N ALA A 253 -1.40 4.29 -0.58
CA ALA A 253 -2.03 5.59 -0.75
C ALA A 253 -1.09 6.70 -0.29
N ARG A 254 -1.03 7.77 -1.08
CA ARG A 254 -0.11 8.89 -0.87
C ARG A 254 -0.73 9.91 0.05
N CYS A 255 -0.52 9.76 1.34
CA CYS A 255 -0.95 10.71 2.35
C CYS A 255 0.25 11.55 2.81
N VAL A 256 -0.01 12.76 3.27
CA VAL A 256 1.01 13.69 3.79
C VAL A 256 0.51 14.31 5.10
N MET A 257 1.32 15.14 5.74
CA MET A 257 1.00 15.67 7.08
C MET A 257 -0.31 16.46 7.06
N GLY A 258 -1.11 16.31 8.13
CA GLY A 258 -2.43 16.89 8.24
C GLY A 258 -3.56 16.00 7.69
N THR A 259 -3.23 14.83 7.14
CA THR A 259 -4.23 13.84 6.72
C THR A 259 -4.64 12.88 7.84
N GLU A 260 -4.01 12.94 9.01
CA GLU A 260 -4.36 12.11 10.17
C GLU A 260 -5.84 12.32 10.54
N GLY A 261 -6.56 11.24 10.80
CA GLY A 261 -8.01 11.25 11.03
C GLY A 261 -8.87 11.33 9.76
N ALA A 262 -8.25 11.38 8.57
CA ALA A 262 -8.99 11.39 7.30
C ALA A 262 -9.78 10.08 7.11
N PRO A 263 -11.05 10.16 6.67
CA PRO A 263 -11.78 8.98 6.27
C PRO A 263 -11.19 8.35 5.00
N VAL A 264 -11.15 7.03 5.03
CA VAL A 264 -10.72 6.18 3.91
C VAL A 264 -11.93 5.38 3.44
N TYR A 265 -12.25 5.53 2.17
CA TYR A 265 -13.38 4.85 1.54
C TYR A 265 -12.92 3.69 0.67
N ALA A 266 -13.75 2.66 0.59
CA ALA A 266 -13.68 1.62 -0.43
C ALA A 266 -15.07 1.36 -0.98
N SER A 267 -15.15 0.72 -2.15
CA SER A 267 -16.42 0.34 -2.80
C SER A 267 -16.56 -1.19 -2.97
N PRO A 268 -16.51 -1.97 -1.87
CA PRO A 268 -16.73 -3.41 -1.94
C PRO A 268 -18.15 -3.69 -2.49
N ALA A 269 -18.21 -4.47 -3.58
CA ALA A 269 -19.45 -4.78 -4.29
C ALA A 269 -20.26 -3.53 -4.73
N GLY A 270 -19.58 -2.42 -5.03
CA GLY A 270 -20.21 -1.20 -5.53
C GLY A 270 -20.83 -0.28 -4.46
N THR A 271 -20.74 -0.65 -3.17
CA THR A 271 -21.23 0.18 -2.06
C THR A 271 -20.06 0.91 -1.41
N VAL A 272 -20.05 2.24 -1.56
CA VAL A 272 -19.04 3.10 -0.92
C VAL A 272 -19.25 3.13 0.58
N THR A 273 -18.21 2.79 1.33
CA THR A 273 -18.23 2.80 2.79
C THR A 273 -16.90 3.28 3.36
N VAL A 274 -16.92 3.80 4.60
CA VAL A 274 -15.72 4.14 5.35
C VAL A 274 -15.10 2.85 5.90
N VAL A 275 -13.90 2.52 5.44
CA VAL A 275 -13.20 1.28 5.83
C VAL A 275 -12.07 1.53 6.82
N ALA A 276 -11.49 2.73 6.82
CA ALA A 276 -10.38 3.07 7.69
C ALA A 276 -10.30 4.57 8.00
N LEU A 277 -9.44 4.92 8.94
CA LEU A 277 -9.00 6.28 9.26
C LEU A 277 -7.48 6.34 9.08
N VAL A 278 -6.95 7.41 8.48
CA VAL A 278 -5.50 7.61 8.43
C VAL A 278 -4.94 7.84 9.84
N VAL A 279 -3.92 7.08 10.23
CA VAL A 279 -3.25 7.20 11.53
C VAL A 279 -1.91 7.89 11.38
N SER A 280 -1.09 7.41 10.46
CA SER A 280 0.17 8.06 10.14
C SER A 280 0.44 8.05 8.63
N PRO A 281 0.57 9.23 7.99
CA PRO A 281 1.03 9.34 6.61
C PRO A 281 2.54 9.09 6.45
N PHE A 282 3.31 9.08 7.55
CA PHE A 282 4.77 8.86 7.51
C PHE A 282 5.19 7.69 8.37
N CYS A 283 6.01 6.82 7.78
CA CYS A 283 6.71 5.78 8.48
C CYS A 283 8.15 5.76 8.00
N TRP A 284 9.07 5.84 8.94
CA TRP A 284 10.50 5.73 8.72
C TRP A 284 11.02 4.50 9.44
N ARG A 285 11.98 3.81 8.82
CA ARG A 285 12.73 2.72 9.45
C ARG A 285 14.22 2.92 9.19
N GLY A 286 15.01 3.04 10.24
CA GLY A 286 16.46 3.27 10.10
C GLY A 286 16.80 4.52 9.28
N GLY A 287 15.99 5.57 9.40
CA GLY A 287 16.17 6.83 8.65
C GLY A 287 15.73 6.79 7.19
N GLU A 288 15.05 5.74 6.73
CA GLU A 288 14.48 5.66 5.38
C GLU A 288 12.96 5.84 5.38
N TRP A 289 12.45 6.78 4.58
CA TRP A 289 11.02 6.97 4.38
C TRP A 289 10.45 5.82 3.56
N LEU A 290 9.41 5.19 4.10
CA LEU A 290 8.81 4.02 3.49
C LEU A 290 7.73 4.36 2.46
N GLY A 291 7.19 5.58 2.38
CA GLY A 291 6.13 5.90 1.42
C GLY A 291 4.86 5.03 1.55
N LEU A 292 4.61 4.46 2.73
CA LEU A 292 3.38 3.77 3.10
C LEU A 292 2.60 4.59 4.12
N THR A 293 1.29 4.50 4.03
CA THR A 293 0.36 5.10 4.99
C THR A 293 -0.16 4.02 5.93
N LEU A 294 -0.07 4.28 7.24
CA LEU A 294 -0.72 3.50 8.29
C LEU A 294 -2.14 4.01 8.52
N MET A 295 -3.07 3.07 8.60
CA MET A 295 -4.48 3.35 8.80
C MET A 295 -5.06 2.45 9.90
N ALA A 296 -6.02 2.97 10.64
CA ALA A 296 -6.81 2.22 11.61
C ALA A 296 -8.08 1.70 10.94
N SER A 297 -8.44 0.45 11.18
CA SER A 297 -9.73 -0.10 10.76
C SER A 297 -10.88 0.70 11.37
N ALA A 298 -11.73 1.27 10.51
CA ALA A 298 -12.87 2.09 10.96
C ALA A 298 -13.83 1.24 11.79
N LYS A 299 -13.98 -0.05 11.45
CA LYS A 299 -14.78 -0.99 12.25
C LYS A 299 -14.25 -1.10 13.67
N VAL A 300 -12.96 -1.35 13.84
CA VAL A 300 -12.34 -1.53 15.16
C VAL A 300 -12.48 -0.26 15.99
N VAL A 301 -12.17 0.91 15.41
CA VAL A 301 -12.27 2.20 16.10
C VAL A 301 -13.72 2.50 16.52
N LEU A 302 -14.69 2.29 15.63
CA LEU A 302 -16.10 2.56 15.91
C LEU A 302 -16.70 1.55 16.89
N ASP A 303 -16.32 0.27 16.84
CA ASP A 303 -16.77 -0.75 17.81
C ASP A 303 -16.27 -0.39 19.22
N THR A 304 -15.02 0.02 19.35
CA THR A 304 -14.47 0.46 20.64
C THR A 304 -15.14 1.72 21.16
N LEU A 305 -15.42 2.68 20.29
CA LEU A 305 -16.20 3.86 20.64
C LEU A 305 -17.60 3.49 21.16
N LEU A 306 -18.27 2.52 20.53
CA LEU A 306 -19.56 2.00 20.99
C LEU A 306 -19.47 1.33 22.36
N LEU A 307 -18.44 0.50 22.58
CA LEU A 307 -18.20 -0.16 23.87
C LEU A 307 -18.05 0.85 25.01
N TYR A 308 -17.33 1.96 24.78
CA TYR A 308 -17.21 3.01 25.79
C TYR A 308 -18.51 3.78 26.04
N CYS A 309 -19.35 3.94 25.03
CA CYS A 309 -20.65 4.60 25.19
C CYS A 309 -21.65 3.77 26.02
N GLN A 310 -21.58 2.44 25.92
CA GLN A 310 -22.47 1.53 26.63
C GLN A 310 -22.13 1.36 28.12
N GLY A 311 -20.94 1.83 28.55
CA GLY A 311 -20.45 1.69 29.92
C GLY A 311 -20.08 0.23 30.21
N LEU A 312 -18.78 -0.07 30.16
CA LEU A 312 -18.16 -1.39 30.38
C LEU A 312 -18.87 -2.22 31.46
N ASN A 313 -19.86 -3.03 31.04
CA ASN A 313 -20.43 -4.12 31.81
C ASN A 313 -20.49 -5.33 30.86
N ASP A 314 -19.61 -6.29 31.11
CA ASP A 314 -19.60 -7.66 30.57
C ASP A 314 -19.72 -7.86 29.06
N ILE A 315 -18.56 -8.09 28.41
CA ILE A 315 -18.48 -9.13 27.38
C ILE A 315 -17.32 -10.05 27.77
N SER A 316 -17.63 -10.98 28.67
CA SER A 316 -16.96 -12.28 28.65
C SER A 316 -17.43 -12.98 27.38
N SER A 317 -16.48 -13.29 26.50
CA SER A 317 -16.51 -14.45 25.60
C SER A 317 -17.89 -14.92 25.13
N GLU A 318 -18.53 -14.18 24.22
CA GLU A 318 -19.43 -14.80 23.27
C GLU A 318 -18.75 -14.80 21.91
N ASN A 319 -18.42 -16.03 21.48
CA ASN A 319 -17.98 -16.37 20.15
C ASN A 319 -18.81 -15.58 19.13
N HIS A 320 -18.18 -14.64 18.43
CA HIS A 320 -18.70 -14.14 17.17
C HIS A 320 -18.68 -15.30 16.18
N GLN A 321 -19.75 -16.10 16.19
CA GLN A 321 -20.09 -16.93 15.06
C GLN A 321 -20.29 -15.97 13.88
N VAL A 322 -19.39 -16.08 12.91
CA VAL A 322 -19.54 -15.51 11.58
C VAL A 322 -20.82 -16.09 11.01
N MET A 323 -21.94 -15.39 11.17
CA MET A 323 -23.16 -15.71 10.43
C MET A 323 -22.92 -15.29 8.98
N ASN A 324 -22.72 -16.29 8.12
CA ASN A 324 -22.91 -16.15 6.68
C ASN A 324 -24.36 -15.75 6.44
N MET A 325 -24.65 -14.45 6.35
CA MET A 325 -25.83 -13.97 5.63
C MET A 325 -25.40 -13.69 4.20
N GLU A 326 -25.69 -14.64 3.32
CA GLU A 326 -25.92 -14.33 1.91
C GLU A 326 -27.11 -13.37 1.87
N ASN A 327 -26.85 -12.09 1.63
CA ASN A 327 -27.91 -11.12 1.33
C ASN A 327 -27.76 -10.65 -0.11
N GLU A 328 -28.78 -10.99 -0.89
CA GLU A 328 -29.12 -10.38 -2.17
C GLU A 328 -29.16 -8.86 -2.03
N ILE A 329 -28.33 -8.14 -2.79
CA ILE A 329 -28.51 -6.70 -3.02
C ILE A 329 -28.39 -6.44 -4.52
N ASN A 330 -29.54 -6.22 -5.14
CA ASN A 330 -29.64 -5.57 -6.44
C ASN A 330 -29.60 -4.04 -6.27
N ASP A 331 -28.84 -3.44 -7.17
CA ASP A 331 -29.01 -2.12 -7.79
C ASP A 331 -28.91 -0.84 -6.95
N ILE A 332 -27.68 -0.29 -6.87
CA ILE A 332 -27.43 1.07 -7.36
C ILE A 332 -26.12 1.11 -8.15
N ILE A 333 -26.17 0.75 -9.43
CA ILE A 333 -25.07 1.01 -10.37
C ILE A 333 -24.95 2.53 -10.53
N LEU A 334 -23.91 3.13 -9.95
CA LEU A 334 -23.44 4.43 -10.39
C LEU A 334 -22.97 4.25 -11.84
N ASN A 335 -23.56 4.98 -12.78
CA ASN A 335 -23.06 5.09 -14.14
C ASN A 335 -21.68 5.74 -14.11
N THR A 336 -20.65 4.95 -13.82
CA THR A 336 -19.24 5.31 -14.01
C THR A 336 -18.79 4.76 -15.36
N ASN A 337 -17.99 5.58 -16.06
CA ASN A 337 -17.45 5.23 -17.38
C ASN A 337 -16.84 3.83 -17.37
N SER A 338 -17.09 3.08 -18.45
CA SER A 338 -16.70 1.67 -18.60
C SER A 338 -15.22 1.36 -18.31
N ASN A 339 -14.30 2.32 -18.36
CA ASN A 339 -12.89 2.11 -18.05
C ASN A 339 -12.61 1.94 -16.54
N VAL A 340 -13.40 2.59 -15.66
CA VAL A 340 -13.20 2.53 -14.19
C VAL A 340 -13.63 1.17 -13.62
N LEU A 341 -14.70 0.58 -14.18
CA LEU A 341 -15.22 -0.73 -13.78
C LEU A 341 -14.26 -1.89 -14.08
N LEU A 342 -13.41 -1.76 -15.10
CA LEU A 342 -12.44 -2.79 -15.47
C LEU A 342 -11.22 -2.81 -14.53
N GLU A 343 -10.78 -1.64 -14.05
CA GLU A 343 -9.66 -1.56 -13.11
C GLU A 343 -10.04 -2.10 -11.73
N GLU A 344 -11.26 -1.79 -11.26
CA GLU A 344 -11.85 -2.38 -10.05
C GLU A 344 -11.92 -3.91 -10.11
N GLN A 345 -12.05 -4.49 -11.30
CA GLN A 345 -12.11 -5.95 -11.50
C GLN A 345 -10.72 -6.61 -11.64
N ILE A 346 -9.70 -5.89 -12.12
CA ILE A 346 -8.35 -6.43 -12.32
C ILE A 346 -7.57 -6.52 -10.99
N CYS A 347 -7.67 -5.51 -10.12
CA CYS A 347 -6.91 -5.48 -8.87
C CYS A 347 -7.13 -6.73 -7.99
N PRO A 348 -8.37 -7.22 -7.77
CA PRO A 348 -8.60 -8.46 -7.03
C PRO A 348 -7.92 -9.69 -7.67
N ILE A 349 -7.94 -9.79 -9.00
CA ILE A 349 -7.32 -10.90 -9.74
C ILE A 349 -5.80 -10.90 -9.57
N LEU A 350 -5.17 -9.72 -9.66
CA LEU A 350 -3.72 -9.59 -9.46
C LEU A 350 -3.34 -9.88 -8.01
N SER A 351 -4.13 -9.38 -7.05
CA SER A 351 -3.92 -9.59 -5.62
C SER A 351 -3.99 -11.08 -5.25
N GLU A 352 -5.04 -11.79 -5.67
CA GLU A 352 -5.19 -13.22 -5.39
C GLU A 352 -4.02 -14.04 -5.96
N ALA A 353 -3.58 -13.69 -7.18
CA ALA A 353 -2.44 -14.35 -7.81
C ALA A 353 -1.15 -14.13 -7.00
N LEU A 354 -0.88 -12.89 -6.54
CA LEU A 354 0.28 -12.56 -5.73
C LEU A 354 0.25 -13.25 -4.37
N GLU A 355 -0.88 -13.27 -3.69
CA GLU A 355 -1.00 -13.87 -2.36
C GLU A 355 -0.60 -15.34 -2.30
N CYS A 356 -0.78 -16.08 -3.39
CA CYS A 356 -0.47 -17.51 -3.44
C CYS A 356 0.87 -17.85 -4.08
N SER A 357 1.45 -16.94 -4.87
CA SER A 357 2.64 -17.21 -5.68
C SER A 357 3.91 -16.54 -5.17
N VAL A 358 3.78 -15.51 -4.33
CA VAL A 358 4.91 -14.82 -3.72
C VAL A 358 5.38 -15.60 -2.50
N VAL A 359 6.70 -15.72 -2.37
CA VAL A 359 7.35 -16.36 -1.23
C VAL A 359 8.34 -15.42 -0.56
N GLY A 360 8.55 -15.58 0.73
CA GLY A 360 9.66 -14.96 1.44
C GLY A 360 10.91 -15.82 1.29
N VAL A 361 12.06 -15.22 1.03
CA VAL A 361 13.34 -15.94 0.89
C VAL A 361 14.30 -15.43 1.96
N GLU A 362 14.68 -16.27 2.90
CA GLU A 362 15.60 -15.93 3.99
C GLU A 362 16.96 -16.61 3.77
N CYS A 363 18.03 -15.82 3.87
CA CYS A 363 19.38 -16.27 3.62
C CYS A 363 20.41 -15.44 4.40
N GLY A 364 21.33 -16.12 5.11
CA GLY A 364 22.48 -15.48 5.77
C GLY A 364 22.14 -14.40 6.80
N GLY A 365 20.95 -14.45 7.41
CA GLY A 365 20.46 -13.46 8.38
C GLY A 365 19.73 -12.27 7.76
N GLY A 366 19.68 -12.18 6.43
CA GLY A 366 18.84 -11.25 5.69
C GLY A 366 17.67 -11.96 5.02
N TRP A 367 16.78 -11.19 4.38
CA TRP A 367 15.68 -11.73 3.59
C TRP A 367 15.37 -10.89 2.36
N GLY A 368 14.70 -11.53 1.41
CA GLY A 368 14.06 -10.93 0.26
C GLY A 368 12.75 -11.66 -0.05
N SER A 369 12.33 -11.55 -1.30
CA SER A 369 11.12 -12.15 -1.83
C SER A 369 11.43 -13.02 -3.04
N GLY A 370 10.50 -13.87 -3.42
CA GLY A 370 10.58 -14.67 -4.64
C GLY A 370 9.21 -14.91 -5.24
N VAL A 371 9.18 -15.46 -6.45
CA VAL A 371 7.96 -15.89 -7.14
C VAL A 371 8.04 -17.34 -7.57
N ILE A 372 6.97 -18.08 -7.30
CA ILE A 372 6.79 -19.46 -7.75
C ILE A 372 6.43 -19.44 -9.24
N VAL A 373 7.30 -20.05 -10.06
CA VAL A 373 7.10 -20.14 -11.52
C VAL A 373 6.79 -21.55 -12.00
N ASN A 374 7.04 -22.57 -11.16
CA ASN A 374 6.61 -23.94 -11.38
C ASN A 374 6.25 -24.63 -10.06
N SER A 375 5.21 -25.46 -10.07
CA SER A 375 4.76 -26.19 -8.86
C SER A 375 5.54 -27.47 -8.61
N ASP A 376 5.81 -28.27 -9.64
CA ASP A 376 6.47 -29.57 -9.51
C ASP A 376 7.36 -29.82 -10.76
N PRO A 377 8.70 -29.87 -10.62
CA PRO A 377 9.43 -29.54 -9.40
C PRO A 377 9.16 -28.09 -8.97
N GLY A 378 9.19 -27.81 -7.66
CA GLY A 378 8.94 -26.45 -7.18
C GLY A 378 10.09 -25.53 -7.57
N ILE A 379 9.82 -24.53 -8.42
CA ILE A 379 10.83 -23.56 -8.89
C ILE A 379 10.43 -22.15 -8.46
N VAL A 380 11.36 -21.46 -7.81
CA VAL A 380 11.26 -20.07 -7.37
C VAL A 380 12.31 -19.22 -8.07
N ILE A 381 11.93 -18.04 -8.52
CA ILE A 381 12.85 -16.99 -8.98
C ILE A 381 12.96 -15.92 -7.91
N THR A 382 14.17 -15.44 -7.65
CA THR A 382 14.47 -14.31 -6.77
C THR A 382 15.67 -13.53 -7.32
N CYS A 383 16.14 -12.51 -6.60
CA CYS A 383 17.36 -11.79 -6.92
C CYS A 383 18.60 -12.56 -6.43
N ALA A 384 19.72 -12.46 -7.16
CA ALA A 384 20.95 -13.11 -6.77
C ALA A 384 21.54 -12.53 -5.48
N HIS A 385 21.44 -11.21 -5.24
CA HIS A 385 21.92 -10.64 -3.98
C HIS A 385 21.16 -11.14 -2.74
N VAL A 386 19.91 -11.59 -2.90
CA VAL A 386 19.13 -12.17 -1.79
C VAL A 386 19.75 -13.50 -1.35
N THR A 387 20.29 -14.26 -2.30
CA THR A 387 20.87 -15.59 -2.04
C THR A 387 22.39 -15.60 -1.89
N GLU A 388 23.08 -14.50 -2.22
CA GLU A 388 24.55 -14.34 -2.15
C GLU A 388 25.13 -14.71 -0.77
N PRO A 389 24.48 -14.39 0.35
CA PRO A 389 24.99 -14.77 1.67
C PRO A 389 25.06 -16.29 1.92
N SER A 390 24.46 -17.13 1.07
CA SER A 390 24.44 -18.59 1.27
C SER A 390 25.82 -19.21 1.11
N LYS A 391 26.29 -19.89 2.16
CA LYS A 391 27.55 -20.66 2.15
C LYS A 391 27.38 -22.11 1.71
N THR A 392 26.15 -22.63 1.80
CA THR A 392 25.82 -24.04 1.59
C THR A 392 25.04 -24.30 0.31
N GLY A 393 24.56 -23.24 -0.36
CA GLY A 393 23.62 -23.36 -1.47
C GLY A 393 22.17 -23.58 -1.04
N ALA A 394 21.88 -23.62 0.27
CA ALA A 394 20.53 -23.77 0.80
C ALA A 394 19.97 -22.42 1.29
N VAL A 395 18.65 -22.27 1.21
CA VAL A 395 17.89 -21.10 1.67
C VAL A 395 16.56 -21.53 2.31
N ASP A 396 16.02 -20.70 3.19
CA ASP A 396 14.69 -20.90 3.77
C ASP A 396 13.65 -20.16 2.92
N ILE A 397 12.57 -20.85 2.54
CA ILE A 397 11.46 -20.29 1.79
C ILE A 397 10.20 -20.32 2.66
N TYR A 398 9.54 -19.18 2.77
CA TYR A 398 8.26 -19.01 3.46
C TYR A 398 7.15 -18.89 2.43
N ILE A 399 6.22 -19.84 2.42
CA ILE A 399 5.07 -19.83 1.51
C ILE A 399 3.85 -19.19 2.18
N SER A 400 2.81 -18.89 1.40
CA SER A 400 1.59 -18.21 1.83
C SER A 400 0.81 -18.87 2.98
N THR A 401 1.05 -20.15 3.25
CA THR A 401 0.48 -20.85 4.43
C THR A 401 1.22 -20.53 5.73
N GLY A 402 2.33 -19.78 5.68
CA GLY A 402 3.28 -19.59 6.77
C GLY A 402 4.24 -20.77 6.96
N ALA A 403 4.14 -21.83 6.14
CA ALA A 403 5.07 -22.94 6.21
C ALA A 403 6.46 -22.52 5.73
N ARG A 404 7.48 -22.98 6.45
CA ARG A 404 8.89 -22.85 6.07
C ARG A 404 9.37 -24.14 5.42
N ILE A 405 9.95 -24.02 4.23
CA ILE A 405 10.52 -25.14 3.45
C ILE A 405 11.96 -24.79 3.05
N THR A 406 12.78 -25.82 2.84
CA THR A 406 14.15 -25.63 2.36
C THR A 406 14.18 -25.59 0.84
N GLY A 407 14.82 -24.57 0.29
CA GLY A 407 15.16 -24.45 -1.13
C GLY A 407 16.66 -24.62 -1.38
N HIS A 408 17.01 -25.07 -2.58
CA HIS A 408 18.38 -25.19 -3.06
C HIS A 408 18.61 -24.28 -4.26
N ILE A 409 19.62 -23.44 -4.17
CA ILE A 409 20.05 -22.55 -5.25
C ILE A 409 20.61 -23.42 -6.38
N VAL A 410 19.90 -23.44 -7.51
CA VAL A 410 20.29 -24.17 -8.73
C VAL A 410 21.24 -23.34 -9.57
N HIS A 411 20.95 -22.04 -9.63
CA HIS A 411 21.75 -21.08 -10.37
C HIS A 411 21.64 -19.71 -9.73
N GLN A 412 22.72 -18.94 -9.83
CA GLN A 412 22.83 -17.60 -9.28
C GLN A 412 23.79 -16.83 -10.15
N THR A 413 23.31 -15.74 -10.77
CA THR A 413 24.20 -14.80 -11.46
C THR A 413 25.02 -14.00 -10.44
N LYS A 414 26.09 -13.31 -10.86
CA LYS A 414 26.71 -12.36 -9.92
C LYS A 414 25.75 -11.20 -9.65
N PRO A 415 25.58 -10.78 -8.38
CA PRO A 415 24.81 -9.60 -8.04
C PRO A 415 25.24 -8.36 -8.82
N LEU A 416 24.30 -7.45 -9.04
CA LEU A 416 24.61 -6.14 -9.63
C LEU A 416 25.52 -5.37 -8.67
N ALA A 417 26.82 -5.26 -9.01
CA ALA A 417 27.77 -4.47 -8.25
C ALA A 417 27.61 -2.98 -8.60
N VAL A 418 27.37 -2.14 -7.59
CA VAL A 418 27.20 -0.68 -7.74
C VAL A 418 28.52 0.09 -7.52
N GLU A 419 29.54 -0.52 -6.91
CA GLU A 419 30.70 0.25 -6.38
C GLU A 419 32.10 -0.21 -6.81
N SER A 420 32.26 -1.34 -7.47
CA SER A 420 33.58 -1.73 -7.98
C SER A 420 33.81 -1.10 -9.35
N GLY A 421 34.85 -0.28 -9.49
CA GLY A 421 35.35 0.27 -10.76
C GLY A 421 35.85 -0.78 -11.77
N ASP A 422 35.29 -2.00 -11.73
CA ASP A 422 35.45 -3.04 -12.71
C ASP A 422 34.44 -2.83 -13.85
N ASP A 423 34.93 -2.78 -15.09
CA ASP A 423 34.13 -2.65 -16.32
C ASP A 423 33.25 -3.90 -16.62
N LYS A 424 33.03 -4.80 -15.65
CA LYS A 424 32.31 -6.07 -15.82
C LYS A 424 31.23 -6.25 -14.75
N CYS A 425 30.03 -5.78 -15.06
CA CYS A 425 28.83 -6.07 -14.27
C CYS A 425 27.91 -7.01 -15.05
N HIS A 426 27.24 -7.92 -14.33
CA HIS A 426 26.26 -8.83 -14.90
C HIS A 426 24.97 -8.06 -15.22
N LEU A 427 24.24 -8.49 -16.24
CA LEU A 427 23.07 -7.78 -16.76
C LEU A 427 21.83 -7.98 -15.87
N PHE A 428 21.71 -9.16 -15.27
CA PHE A 428 20.55 -9.60 -14.50
C PHE A 428 20.98 -10.08 -13.12
N ASP A 429 20.30 -9.58 -12.10
CA ASP A 429 20.43 -9.99 -10.71
C ASP A 429 19.37 -11.05 -10.41
N ILE A 430 19.65 -12.32 -10.74
CA ILE A 430 18.66 -13.41 -10.69
C ILE A 430 19.28 -14.65 -10.08
N ALA A 431 18.53 -15.28 -9.18
CA ALA A 431 18.77 -16.64 -8.72
C ALA A 431 17.54 -17.52 -8.96
N VAL A 432 17.81 -18.79 -9.27
CA VAL A 432 16.80 -19.84 -9.46
C VAL A 432 16.96 -20.84 -8.32
N ILE A 433 15.89 -21.03 -7.56
CA ILE A 433 15.84 -21.94 -6.43
C ILE A 433 14.90 -23.10 -6.78
N SER A 434 15.31 -24.32 -6.46
CA SER A 434 14.48 -25.52 -6.55
C SER A 434 14.09 -26.02 -5.17
N THR A 435 12.91 -26.62 -5.05
CA THR A 435 12.43 -27.27 -3.83
C THR A 435 12.11 -28.73 -4.11
N ILE A 436 12.33 -29.57 -3.10
CA ILE A 436 11.94 -31.00 -3.16
C ILE A 436 10.42 -31.13 -3.07
N SER A 437 9.79 -30.30 -2.23
CA SER A 437 8.33 -30.30 -2.06
C SER A 437 7.66 -29.44 -3.14
N PRO A 438 6.50 -29.86 -3.66
CA PRO A 438 5.73 -29.04 -4.59
C PRO A 438 5.29 -27.70 -3.98
N LEU A 439 5.15 -26.70 -4.84
CA LEU A 439 4.79 -25.33 -4.46
C LEU A 439 3.38 -24.94 -4.92
N PRO A 440 2.67 -24.11 -4.15
CA PRO A 440 1.31 -23.69 -4.50
C PRO A 440 1.29 -22.67 -5.66
N LYS A 441 0.25 -22.76 -6.51
CA LYS A 441 -0.19 -21.78 -7.51
C LYS A 441 0.95 -20.96 -8.19
N PRO A 442 1.61 -21.50 -9.24
CA PRO A 442 2.68 -20.81 -9.95
C PRO A 442 2.12 -19.73 -10.89
N ILE A 443 2.89 -18.65 -11.10
CA ILE A 443 2.60 -17.66 -12.15
C ILE A 443 3.68 -17.77 -13.22
N LYS A 444 3.23 -17.91 -14.48
CA LYS A 444 4.14 -17.96 -15.62
C LYS A 444 4.78 -16.61 -15.88
N LEU A 445 6.04 -16.63 -16.31
CA LEU A 445 6.74 -15.46 -16.82
C LEU A 445 6.12 -14.98 -18.13
N ALA A 446 6.02 -13.65 -18.30
CA ALA A 446 5.68 -13.04 -19.57
C ALA A 446 6.84 -13.23 -20.56
N GLN A 447 6.49 -13.57 -21.81
CA GLN A 447 7.44 -13.61 -22.92
C GLN A 447 7.46 -12.29 -23.69
N ASP A 448 6.34 -11.57 -23.69
CA ASP A 448 6.19 -10.29 -24.37
C ASP A 448 6.61 -9.12 -23.48
N MET A 449 7.01 -8.02 -24.11
CA MET A 449 7.30 -6.78 -23.41
C MET A 449 6.02 -6.10 -22.89
N PRO A 450 6.04 -5.58 -21.66
CA PRO A 450 4.92 -4.79 -21.17
C PRO A 450 4.79 -3.46 -21.94
N ARG A 451 3.57 -2.95 -21.99
CA ARG A 451 3.31 -1.60 -22.52
C ARG A 451 3.59 -0.55 -21.46
N LEU A 452 4.17 0.57 -21.86
CA LEU A 452 4.27 1.74 -21.01
C LEU A 452 2.87 2.17 -20.55
N GLY A 453 2.76 2.53 -19.27
CA GLY A 453 1.52 2.91 -18.62
C GLY A 453 0.58 1.74 -18.27
N CYS A 454 0.96 0.47 -18.54
CA CYS A 454 0.08 -0.64 -18.15
C CYS A 454 0.02 -0.79 -16.62
N HIS A 455 -1.19 -0.96 -16.09
CA HIS A 455 -1.42 -1.22 -14.68
C HIS A 455 -0.84 -2.57 -14.28
N ILE A 456 -0.17 -2.57 -13.14
CA ILE A 456 0.54 -3.71 -12.57
C ILE A 456 0.38 -3.71 -11.06
N MET A 457 0.67 -4.85 -10.46
CA MET A 457 0.77 -4.99 -9.02
C MET A 457 2.10 -5.67 -8.67
N SER A 458 2.83 -5.11 -7.72
CA SER A 458 4.01 -5.73 -7.13
C SER A 458 3.65 -6.42 -5.82
N GLY A 459 4.30 -7.53 -5.52
CA GLY A 459 4.13 -8.24 -4.25
C GLY A 459 5.47 -8.68 -3.67
N GLY A 460 5.64 -8.55 -2.35
CA GLY A 460 6.83 -9.02 -1.65
C GLY A 460 6.75 -8.88 -0.14
N TYR A 461 7.68 -9.50 0.56
CA TYR A 461 7.91 -9.38 2.00
C TYR A 461 8.79 -8.17 2.31
N GLY A 462 8.37 -7.03 1.77
CA GLY A 462 8.99 -5.73 2.03
C GLY A 462 8.71 -5.28 3.45
N ILE A 463 9.70 -4.63 4.07
CA ILE A 463 9.67 -4.03 5.41
C ILE A 463 9.64 -5.06 6.53
N PHE A 464 8.73 -6.01 6.53
CA PHE A 464 8.62 -7.01 7.58
C PHE A 464 9.17 -8.36 7.12
N SER A 465 9.93 -9.02 7.99
CA SER A 465 10.44 -10.36 7.71
C SER A 465 9.28 -11.34 7.44
N PRO A 466 9.46 -12.32 6.53
CA PRO A 466 8.50 -13.41 6.31
C PRO A 466 8.16 -14.22 7.56
N SER A 467 9.01 -14.15 8.60
CA SER A 467 8.73 -14.75 9.90
C SER A 467 7.70 -13.97 10.74
N ARG A 468 7.51 -12.67 10.48
CA ARG A 468 6.57 -11.79 11.20
C ARG A 468 5.24 -11.64 10.47
N ILE A 469 5.28 -11.38 9.17
CA ILE A 469 4.08 -11.24 8.36
C ILE A 469 3.79 -12.54 7.61
N LYS A 470 2.54 -13.00 7.69
CA LYS A 470 2.13 -14.28 7.07
C LYS A 470 1.88 -14.17 5.57
N SER A 471 1.80 -12.96 5.03
CA SER A 471 1.43 -12.71 3.64
C SER A 471 2.17 -11.52 3.07
N PRO A 472 2.43 -11.50 1.74
CA PRO A 472 3.19 -10.43 1.10
C PRO A 472 2.45 -9.08 1.20
N THR A 473 3.23 -8.02 1.26
CA THR A 473 2.77 -6.64 1.09
C THR A 473 2.66 -6.33 -0.40
N LEU A 474 1.55 -5.71 -0.80
CA LEU A 474 1.24 -5.40 -2.20
C LEU A 474 1.37 -3.91 -2.49
N SER A 475 1.69 -3.56 -3.73
CA SER A 475 1.58 -2.19 -4.22
C SER A 475 1.08 -2.15 -5.65
N HIS A 476 0.23 -1.18 -5.96
CA HIS A 476 -0.32 -0.92 -7.29
C HIS A 476 0.45 0.20 -7.98
N GLY A 477 0.56 0.11 -9.30
CA GLY A 477 1.19 1.14 -10.09
C GLY A 477 1.16 0.84 -11.57
N ILE A 478 2.08 1.46 -12.31
CA ILE A 478 2.23 1.29 -13.75
C ILE A 478 3.68 0.95 -14.13
N ILE A 479 3.85 0.38 -15.31
CA ILE A 479 5.16 0.35 -15.98
C ILE A 479 5.47 1.75 -16.51
N SER A 480 6.39 2.45 -15.85
CA SER A 480 6.79 3.83 -16.17
C SER A 480 7.77 3.88 -17.32
N LYS A 481 8.68 2.89 -17.41
CA LYS A 481 9.71 2.85 -18.45
C LYS A 481 10.12 1.43 -18.76
N VAL A 482 10.48 1.23 -20.01
CA VAL A 482 11.09 0.02 -20.54
C VAL A 482 12.39 0.46 -21.20
N VAL A 483 13.51 -0.11 -20.77
CA VAL A 483 14.83 0.18 -21.35
C VAL A 483 15.32 -1.05 -22.09
N THR A 484 15.60 -0.86 -23.38
CA THR A 484 16.15 -1.88 -24.26
C THR A 484 17.49 -1.41 -24.82
N VAL A 485 18.38 -2.34 -25.15
CA VAL A 485 19.60 -2.05 -25.91
C VAL A 485 19.69 -2.91 -27.16
N PRO A 486 20.37 -2.46 -28.23
CA PRO A 486 20.66 -3.32 -29.37
C PRO A 486 21.42 -4.58 -28.95
N PHE A 487 21.11 -5.73 -29.56
CA PHE A 487 21.77 -7.00 -29.27
C PHE A 487 23.31 -6.93 -29.41
N GLU A 488 23.78 -6.16 -30.39
CA GLU A 488 25.21 -5.97 -30.72
C GLU A 488 25.98 -5.22 -29.63
N SER A 489 25.28 -4.45 -28.80
CA SER A 489 25.85 -3.68 -27.71
C SER A 489 26.21 -4.53 -26.49
N ILE A 490 25.86 -5.83 -26.49
CA ILE A 490 26.13 -6.79 -25.42
C ILE A 490 27.26 -7.75 -25.83
N LYS A 491 28.24 -7.94 -24.94
CA LYS A 491 29.31 -8.92 -25.13
C LYS A 491 28.86 -10.29 -24.63
N TRP A 492 28.55 -11.20 -25.54
CA TRP A 492 28.16 -12.56 -25.21
C TRP A 492 29.37 -13.43 -24.89
N SER A 493 29.48 -13.85 -23.63
CA SER A 493 30.60 -14.66 -23.11
C SER A 493 30.58 -16.11 -23.60
N ILE A 494 29.45 -16.63 -24.15
CA ILE A 494 29.25 -18.09 -24.29
C ILE A 494 28.98 -18.60 -25.72
N LEU A 495 28.84 -17.77 -26.76
CA LEU A 495 28.48 -18.25 -28.11
C LEU A 495 29.63 -18.79 -29.00
N ARG A 496 30.69 -19.36 -28.42
CA ARG A 496 31.74 -20.06 -29.19
C ARG A 496 32.02 -21.45 -28.65
N THR A 497 31.03 -22.34 -28.62
CA THR A 497 31.26 -23.80 -28.70
C THR A 497 29.92 -24.52 -28.70
N GLN A 498 29.38 -24.82 -29.89
CA GLN A 498 28.80 -26.13 -30.25
C GLN A 498 28.16 -26.05 -31.66
N LYS A 499 28.99 -26.32 -32.68
CA LYS A 499 28.48 -26.86 -33.95
C LYS A 499 28.17 -28.33 -33.72
N SER A 500 26.93 -28.69 -33.40
CA SER A 500 26.45 -30.04 -33.68
C SER A 500 24.93 -30.09 -33.85
N ASN A 501 24.54 -30.44 -35.07
CA ASN A 501 23.23 -30.86 -35.54
C ASN A 501 22.32 -31.50 -34.48
N LYS A 502 21.12 -30.94 -34.31
CA LYS A 502 19.85 -31.70 -34.23
C LYS A 502 18.65 -30.74 -34.27
N SER A 503 17.77 -30.96 -35.24
CA SER A 503 16.43 -30.40 -35.30
C SER A 503 15.64 -30.82 -34.05
N LEU A 504 15.13 -29.87 -33.27
CA LEU A 504 14.12 -30.13 -32.25
C LEU A 504 12.75 -29.64 -32.74
N CYS A 505 11.75 -30.52 -32.59
CA CYS A 505 10.38 -30.39 -33.05
C CYS A 505 9.70 -29.06 -32.67
N MET A 506 8.89 -28.57 -33.61
CA MET A 506 7.74 -27.70 -33.29
C MET A 506 6.88 -28.37 -32.22
N LEU A 507 6.63 -27.67 -31.12
CA LEU A 507 5.59 -28.05 -30.18
C LEU A 507 4.25 -27.50 -30.68
N ASP A 508 3.26 -28.39 -30.75
CA ASP A 508 1.89 -28.10 -31.12
C ASP A 508 1.27 -27.01 -30.24
N LEU A 509 0.67 -26.02 -30.90
CA LEU A 509 -0.25 -25.06 -30.29
C LEU A 509 -1.55 -25.80 -29.92
N ASP A 510 -1.60 -26.38 -28.73
CA ASP A 510 -2.86 -26.85 -28.14
C ASP A 510 -3.80 -25.66 -27.88
N THR A 511 -4.66 -25.40 -28.86
CA THR A 511 -5.69 -24.34 -28.87
C THR A 511 -7.01 -24.80 -28.25
N ASN A 512 -7.00 -25.76 -27.34
CA ASN A 512 -8.21 -26.26 -26.69
C ASN A 512 -8.14 -26.19 -25.16
N VAL A 513 -8.30 -24.98 -24.62
CA VAL A 513 -8.86 -24.78 -23.28
C VAL A 513 -10.03 -23.79 -23.38
N MET A 514 -11.17 -24.29 -23.89
CA MET A 514 -12.48 -23.71 -23.61
C MET A 514 -12.91 -24.17 -22.22
N SER A 515 -12.31 -23.59 -21.17
CA SER A 515 -12.90 -23.62 -19.83
C SER A 515 -13.94 -22.50 -19.73
N LYS A 516 -15.02 -22.76 -18.97
CA LYS A 516 -16.18 -21.87 -18.81
C LYS A 516 -15.74 -20.46 -18.38
N LYS A 517 -15.57 -19.55 -19.34
CA LYS A 517 -15.28 -18.13 -19.08
C LYS A 517 -16.48 -17.50 -18.38
N THR A 518 -16.29 -17.04 -17.14
CA THR A 518 -17.23 -16.17 -16.42
C THR A 518 -17.53 -14.91 -17.25
N ASN A 519 -18.68 -14.27 -17.05
CA ASN A 519 -19.08 -13.08 -17.82
C ASN A 519 -18.02 -11.95 -17.74
N VAL A 520 -17.38 -11.81 -16.57
CA VAL A 520 -16.27 -10.87 -16.32
C VAL A 520 -15.09 -11.07 -17.26
N HIS A 521 -14.64 -12.31 -17.49
CA HIS A 521 -13.53 -12.58 -18.42
C HIS A 521 -13.87 -12.25 -19.88
N LYS A 522 -15.15 -12.33 -20.28
CA LYS A 522 -15.58 -11.97 -21.63
C LYS A 522 -15.61 -10.45 -21.83
N GLU A 523 -16.04 -9.69 -20.82
CA GLU A 523 -16.04 -8.22 -20.83
C GLU A 523 -14.61 -7.66 -20.83
N LEU A 524 -13.73 -8.17 -19.96
CA LEU A 524 -12.29 -7.87 -19.95
C LEU A 524 -11.65 -8.16 -21.31
N HIS A 525 -11.94 -9.33 -21.89
CA HIS A 525 -11.37 -9.72 -23.19
C HIS A 525 -11.83 -8.78 -24.31
N ASN A 526 -13.10 -8.37 -24.34
CA ASN A 526 -13.64 -7.47 -25.37
C ASN A 526 -13.11 -6.03 -25.23
N HIS A 527 -12.97 -5.53 -24.00
CA HIS A 527 -12.43 -4.20 -23.73
C HIS A 527 -10.95 -4.10 -24.15
N TYR A 528 -10.14 -5.08 -23.72
CA TYR A 528 -8.71 -5.08 -24.04
C TYR A 528 -8.38 -5.59 -25.46
N ARG A 529 -9.36 -6.09 -26.23
CA ARG A 529 -9.18 -6.62 -27.59
C ARG A 529 -8.59 -5.62 -28.59
N HIS A 530 -8.86 -4.33 -28.40
CA HIS A 530 -8.39 -3.25 -29.27
C HIS A 530 -6.99 -2.77 -28.92
N TYR A 531 -6.49 -3.12 -27.72
CA TYR A 531 -5.14 -2.83 -27.30
C TYR A 531 -4.25 -3.98 -27.78
N LYS A 532 -3.80 -3.92 -29.04
CA LYS A 532 -2.79 -4.84 -29.56
C LYS A 532 -1.52 -4.72 -28.70
N TYR A 533 -1.10 -5.80 -28.05
CA TYR A 533 0.29 -5.89 -27.58
C TYR A 533 1.14 -5.94 -28.84
N GLU A 534 2.16 -5.08 -28.92
CA GLU A 534 3.17 -5.27 -29.95
C GLU A 534 3.86 -6.60 -29.65
N SER A 535 3.49 -7.62 -30.41
CA SER A 535 4.31 -8.81 -30.59
C SER A 535 5.57 -8.33 -31.32
N SER A 536 6.48 -7.70 -30.59
CA SER A 536 7.83 -7.56 -31.10
C SER A 536 8.39 -8.98 -31.19
N PRO A 537 9.02 -9.38 -32.32
CA PRO A 537 9.55 -10.72 -32.49
C PRO A 537 10.77 -10.87 -31.57
N VAL A 538 10.53 -11.15 -30.29
CA VAL A 538 11.58 -11.09 -29.26
C VAL A 538 12.05 -12.49 -28.90
N PHE A 539 13.37 -12.64 -29.01
CA PHE A 539 14.22 -13.75 -28.59
C PHE A 539 14.16 -15.08 -29.34
N ALA A 540 13.00 -15.57 -29.79
CA ALA A 540 12.94 -16.96 -30.28
C ALA A 540 13.50 -17.17 -31.70
N ASN A 541 13.25 -16.27 -32.64
CA ASN A 541 13.65 -16.50 -34.03
C ASN A 541 15.14 -16.27 -34.30
N ASN A 542 15.82 -15.46 -33.49
CA ASN A 542 17.23 -15.12 -33.74
C ASN A 542 18.22 -16.12 -33.15
N MET A 543 17.74 -17.20 -32.53
CA MET A 543 18.56 -18.38 -32.20
C MET A 543 18.53 -19.45 -33.30
N CYS A 544 17.79 -19.22 -34.40
CA CYS A 544 17.79 -20.08 -35.58
C CYS A 544 18.24 -19.25 -36.79
N GLU A 545 19.37 -19.61 -37.40
CA GLU A 545 19.89 -18.95 -38.61
C GLU A 545 18.80 -18.88 -39.69
N THR A 546 18.41 -17.67 -40.09
CA THR A 546 18.05 -17.38 -41.48
C THR A 546 18.36 -15.92 -41.82
N ASP A 547 18.88 -15.74 -43.03
CA ASP A 547 19.42 -14.50 -43.58
C ASP A 547 18.44 -13.31 -43.55
N GLN A 548 18.98 -12.14 -43.21
CA GLN A 548 18.41 -10.77 -43.38
C GLN A 548 17.10 -10.47 -42.60
N GLN A 549 17.17 -10.19 -41.29
CA GLN A 549 16.06 -9.62 -40.51
C GLN A 549 16.56 -8.68 -39.39
N GLU A 550 15.76 -7.65 -39.08
CA GLU A 550 16.04 -6.52 -38.17
C GLU A 550 16.78 -6.90 -36.88
N ILE A 551 17.81 -6.13 -36.54
CA ILE A 551 18.64 -6.30 -35.33
C ILE A 551 17.75 -6.12 -34.09
N GLY A 552 17.43 -7.22 -33.42
CA GLY A 552 16.58 -7.22 -32.22
C GLY A 552 17.20 -6.43 -31.06
N SER A 553 16.35 -5.81 -30.23
CA SER A 553 16.77 -5.18 -28.97
C SER A 553 16.46 -6.08 -27.78
N ILE A 554 17.30 -6.01 -26.74
CA ILE A 554 17.15 -6.78 -25.51
C ILE A 554 16.63 -5.88 -24.40
N PRO A 555 15.55 -6.26 -23.72
CA PRO A 555 15.10 -5.55 -22.54
C PRO A 555 16.04 -5.79 -21.37
N ILE A 556 16.58 -4.72 -20.80
CA ILE A 556 17.49 -4.78 -19.66
C ILE A 556 16.76 -4.47 -18.36
N LEU A 557 15.89 -3.46 -18.38
CA LEU A 557 15.40 -2.82 -17.17
C LEU A 557 13.99 -2.32 -17.37
N LEU A 558 13.14 -2.59 -16.39
CA LEU A 558 11.84 -1.97 -16.23
C LEU A 558 11.90 -0.94 -15.10
N GLN A 559 11.17 0.15 -15.26
CA GLN A 559 10.88 1.09 -14.19
C GLN A 559 9.38 1.02 -13.86
N THR A 560 9.04 1.03 -12.59
CA THR A 560 7.66 0.98 -12.09
C THR A 560 7.38 2.09 -11.07
N THR A 561 6.11 2.50 -10.97
CA THR A 561 5.61 3.35 -9.86
C THR A 561 5.14 2.56 -8.64
N CYS A 562 5.04 1.22 -8.72
CA CYS A 562 4.72 0.39 -7.56
C CYS A 562 5.77 0.64 -6.49
N SER A 563 5.36 0.75 -5.24
CA SER A 563 6.30 0.98 -4.16
C SER A 563 7.11 -0.27 -3.83
N VAL A 564 8.42 -0.09 -3.65
CA VAL A 564 9.39 -1.18 -3.40
C VAL A 564 10.23 -0.83 -2.19
N TYR A 565 10.37 -1.81 -1.30
CA TYR A 565 11.06 -1.66 -0.02
C TYR A 565 12.13 -2.74 0.16
N SER A 566 13.06 -2.52 1.08
CA SER A 566 13.96 -3.58 1.53
C SER A 566 13.16 -4.83 1.93
N GLY A 567 13.58 -6.00 1.45
CA GLY A 567 12.83 -7.25 1.55
C GLY A 567 11.89 -7.56 0.36
N THR A 568 11.53 -6.57 -0.47
CA THR A 568 10.71 -6.77 -1.69
C THR A 568 11.52 -7.33 -2.86
N SER A 569 12.84 -7.12 -2.84
CA SER A 569 13.75 -7.61 -3.88
C SER A 569 13.56 -9.11 -4.15
N GLY A 570 13.50 -9.48 -5.43
CA GLY A 570 13.17 -10.81 -5.94
C GLY A 570 11.67 -11.08 -6.05
N GLY A 571 10.82 -10.21 -5.51
CA GLY A 571 9.36 -10.28 -5.61
C GLY A 571 8.84 -9.95 -7.03
N PRO A 572 7.73 -10.56 -7.45
CA PRO A 572 7.19 -10.37 -8.79
C PRO A 572 6.44 -9.05 -8.95
N ILE A 573 6.56 -8.48 -10.14
CA ILE A 573 5.62 -7.51 -10.69
C ILE A 573 4.71 -8.29 -11.64
N VAL A 574 3.40 -8.30 -11.39
CA VAL A 574 2.41 -8.98 -12.22
C VAL A 574 1.51 -7.99 -12.97
N GLY A 575 1.03 -8.42 -14.12
CA GLY A 575 -0.03 -7.70 -14.83
C GLY A 575 -0.96 -8.65 -15.57
N TRP A 576 -2.08 -8.10 -16.01
CA TRP A 576 -3.11 -8.84 -16.72
C TRP A 576 -2.94 -8.71 -18.23
N ASN A 577 -2.97 -9.85 -18.94
CA ASN A 577 -3.04 -9.91 -20.39
C ASN A 577 -4.33 -10.65 -20.83
N PRO A 578 -5.13 -10.11 -21.76
CA PRO A 578 -6.40 -10.74 -22.18
C PRO A 578 -6.25 -12.07 -22.94
N GLY A 579 -5.08 -12.38 -23.50
CA GLY A 579 -4.80 -13.66 -24.17
C GLY A 579 -4.23 -14.72 -23.22
N HIS A 580 -3.49 -14.30 -22.19
CA HIS A 580 -2.69 -15.19 -21.36
C HIS A 580 -3.11 -15.21 -19.87
N GLY A 581 -3.87 -14.23 -19.40
CA GLY A 581 -4.22 -14.03 -18.00
C GLY A 581 -3.11 -13.29 -17.23
N VAL A 582 -3.01 -13.54 -15.92
CA VAL A 582 -1.96 -12.96 -15.06
C VAL A 582 -0.59 -13.53 -15.44
N ARG A 583 0.42 -12.67 -15.60
CA ARG A 583 1.81 -13.04 -15.84
C ARG A 583 2.75 -12.22 -14.98
N VAL A 584 3.89 -12.80 -14.64
CA VAL A 584 5.03 -12.04 -14.09
C VAL A 584 5.64 -11.24 -15.22
N ILE A 585 5.63 -9.92 -15.11
CA ILE A 585 6.16 -8.97 -16.08
C ILE A 585 7.60 -8.59 -15.74
N GLY A 586 7.95 -8.59 -14.45
CA GLY A 586 9.31 -8.34 -14.01
C GLY A 586 9.58 -8.87 -12.61
N ILE A 587 10.86 -8.89 -12.24
CA ILE A 587 11.37 -9.26 -10.92
C ILE A 587 11.97 -8.02 -10.28
N THR A 588 11.41 -7.59 -9.16
CA THR A 588 11.82 -6.37 -8.45
C THR A 588 13.26 -6.48 -7.97
N VAL A 589 14.10 -5.50 -8.24
CA VAL A 589 15.52 -5.50 -7.83
C VAL A 589 15.78 -4.49 -6.72
N CYS A 590 15.54 -3.21 -6.98
CA CYS A 590 15.88 -2.14 -6.05
C CYS A 590 14.98 -0.91 -6.20
N ASN A 591 15.02 -0.07 -5.17
CA ASN A 591 14.44 1.26 -5.19
C ASN A 591 15.48 2.31 -5.61
N ALA A 592 15.01 3.41 -6.20
CA ALA A 592 15.89 4.53 -6.51
C ALA A 592 16.24 5.30 -5.24
N ARG A 593 17.53 5.59 -5.07
CA ARG A 593 18.07 6.33 -3.94
C ARG A 593 19.03 7.40 -4.44
N ASP A 594 18.88 8.60 -3.90
CA ASP A 594 19.84 9.66 -4.11
C ASP A 594 21.14 9.37 -3.32
N SER A 595 22.28 9.40 -3.99
CA SER A 595 23.56 9.04 -3.37
C SER A 595 24.06 10.08 -2.36
N GLU A 596 23.69 11.35 -2.56
CA GLU A 596 24.15 12.50 -1.76
C GLU A 596 23.29 12.69 -0.52
N SER A 597 21.99 12.92 -0.71
CA SER A 597 21.01 13.14 0.36
C SER A 597 20.58 11.85 1.07
N LYS A 598 20.91 10.67 0.53
CA LYS A 598 20.42 9.35 0.96
C LYS A 598 18.89 9.19 0.89
N ALA A 599 18.19 10.16 0.29
CA ALA A 599 16.75 10.14 0.12
C ALA A 599 16.35 8.97 -0.80
N THR A 600 15.39 8.18 -0.32
CA THR A 600 14.77 7.12 -1.11
C THR A 600 13.59 7.71 -1.87
N TYR A 601 13.39 7.29 -3.12
CA TYR A 601 12.21 7.63 -3.92
C TYR A 601 11.32 6.39 -4.05
N PRO A 602 10.33 6.19 -3.15
CA PRO A 602 9.63 4.93 -3.03
C PRO A 602 8.85 4.50 -4.27
N HIS A 603 8.59 5.40 -5.23
CA HIS A 603 7.80 5.15 -6.43
C HIS A 603 8.61 5.23 -7.74
N ILE A 604 9.93 5.11 -7.66
CA ILE A 604 10.80 4.95 -8.82
C ILE A 604 11.65 3.72 -8.55
N ASN A 605 11.20 2.57 -9.06
CA ASN A 605 11.84 1.30 -8.73
C ASN A 605 12.17 0.50 -9.97
N LEU A 606 13.23 -0.29 -9.87
CA LEU A 606 13.86 -0.99 -10.99
C LEU A 606 13.63 -2.49 -10.88
N ALA A 607 13.36 -3.13 -12.03
CA ALA A 607 13.07 -4.55 -12.10
C ALA A 607 13.70 -5.20 -13.35
N VAL A 608 14.11 -6.46 -13.21
CA VAL A 608 14.52 -7.30 -14.36
C VAL A 608 13.27 -7.64 -15.19
N PRO A 609 13.25 -7.36 -16.50
CA PRO A 609 12.13 -7.74 -17.36
C PRO A 609 11.98 -9.27 -17.45
N ALA A 610 10.80 -9.82 -17.17
CA ALA A 610 10.54 -11.26 -17.26
C ALA A 610 10.76 -11.79 -18.69
N ALA A 611 10.41 -10.99 -19.70
CA ALA A 611 10.64 -11.30 -21.12
C ALA A 611 12.12 -11.60 -21.42
N ALA A 612 13.06 -10.99 -20.69
CA ALA A 612 14.49 -11.19 -20.90
C ALA A 612 15.01 -12.56 -20.42
N ILE A 613 14.36 -13.14 -19.41
CA ILE A 613 14.80 -14.38 -18.75
C ILE A 613 13.87 -15.57 -19.00
N SER A 614 12.65 -15.32 -19.47
CA SER A 614 11.57 -16.32 -19.55
C SER A 614 11.93 -17.57 -20.34
N ASN A 615 12.57 -17.42 -21.50
CA ASN A 615 12.91 -18.56 -22.35
C ASN A 615 13.93 -19.49 -21.71
N VAL A 616 14.99 -18.94 -21.10
CA VAL A 616 16.02 -19.72 -20.42
C VAL A 616 15.43 -20.47 -19.22
N VAL A 617 14.60 -19.78 -18.42
CA VAL A 617 13.94 -20.41 -17.27
C VAL A 617 12.94 -21.50 -17.72
N ASN A 618 12.15 -21.25 -18.77
CA ASN A 618 11.21 -22.25 -19.30
C ASN A 618 11.94 -23.46 -19.90
N GLN A 619 13.10 -23.26 -20.55
CA GLN A 619 13.94 -24.37 -21.01
C GLN A 619 14.39 -25.22 -19.82
N TYR A 620 14.86 -24.61 -18.73
CA TYR A 620 15.21 -25.33 -17.52
C TYR A 620 14.01 -26.10 -16.94
N ILE A 621 12.85 -25.46 -16.79
CA ILE A 621 11.64 -26.09 -16.27
C ILE A 621 11.24 -27.32 -17.12
N ASN A 622 11.33 -27.21 -18.46
CA ASN A 622 10.91 -28.27 -19.38
C ASN A 622 11.92 -29.42 -19.49
N THR A 623 13.21 -29.14 -19.33
CA THR A 623 14.28 -30.12 -19.58
C THR A 623 14.92 -30.68 -18.31
N GLY A 624 14.82 -29.96 -17.20
CA GLY A 624 15.56 -30.22 -15.96
C GLY A 624 17.07 -29.93 -16.05
N ASP A 625 17.58 -29.48 -17.19
CA ASP A 625 19.01 -29.24 -17.41
C ASP A 625 19.43 -27.88 -16.85
N ALA A 626 20.08 -27.87 -15.68
CA ALA A 626 20.54 -26.65 -15.03
C ALA A 626 21.62 -25.90 -15.84
N SER A 627 22.32 -26.56 -16.78
CA SER A 627 23.39 -25.92 -17.56
C SER A 627 22.86 -24.80 -18.46
N VAL A 628 21.59 -24.86 -18.88
CA VAL A 628 20.97 -23.82 -19.70
C VAL A 628 20.88 -22.48 -18.96
N LEU A 629 20.82 -22.49 -17.62
CA LEU A 629 20.72 -21.28 -16.80
C LEU A 629 21.97 -20.41 -16.88
N SER A 630 23.13 -20.97 -17.26
CA SER A 630 24.36 -20.18 -17.52
C SER A 630 24.21 -19.14 -18.63
N GLN A 631 23.17 -19.24 -19.46
CA GLN A 631 22.82 -18.21 -20.44
C GLN A 631 22.38 -16.88 -19.79
N LEU A 632 22.05 -16.89 -18.49
CA LEU A 632 21.73 -15.68 -17.72
C LEU A 632 23.01 -14.92 -17.29
N ASP A 633 24.19 -15.54 -17.37
CA ASP A 633 25.48 -14.92 -17.03
C ASP A 633 26.00 -14.00 -18.14
N ILE A 634 25.30 -12.89 -18.34
CA ILE A 634 25.59 -11.91 -19.39
C ILE A 634 26.34 -10.74 -18.78
N GLU A 635 27.56 -10.46 -19.26
CA GLU A 635 28.32 -9.26 -18.87
C GLU A 635 28.04 -8.11 -19.84
N SER A 636 27.74 -6.91 -19.31
CA SER A 636 27.51 -5.73 -20.15
C SER A 636 27.94 -4.43 -19.47
N THR A 637 28.93 -3.75 -20.07
CA THR A 637 29.33 -2.39 -19.67
C THR A 637 28.19 -1.37 -19.84
N VAL A 638 27.38 -1.50 -20.89
CA VAL A 638 26.24 -0.61 -21.14
C VAL A 638 25.14 -0.88 -20.13
N GLY A 639 24.82 -2.16 -19.88
CA GLY A 639 23.85 -2.57 -18.88
C GLY A 639 24.22 -2.11 -17.48
N SER A 640 25.50 -2.26 -17.11
CA SER A 640 26.04 -1.77 -15.84
C SER A 640 25.75 -0.28 -15.61
N LYS A 641 26.04 0.56 -16.61
CA LYS A 641 25.80 2.01 -16.55
C LYS A 641 24.32 2.35 -16.44
N LEU A 642 23.46 1.60 -17.12
CA LEU A 642 22.03 1.79 -17.04
C LEU A 642 21.47 1.44 -15.65
N TRP A 643 21.94 0.35 -15.04
CA TRP A 643 21.57 -0.05 -13.68
C TRP A 643 22.11 0.90 -12.61
N SER A 644 23.27 1.54 -12.84
CA SER A 644 23.79 2.60 -11.96
C SER A 644 23.21 3.99 -12.25
N LEU A 645 22.26 4.10 -13.20
CA LEU A 645 21.67 5.36 -13.67
C LEU A 645 22.71 6.40 -14.13
N GLY A 646 23.88 5.93 -14.58
CA GLY A 646 24.97 6.77 -15.06
C GLY A 646 24.83 7.18 -16.52
N ASP A 647 25.59 8.20 -16.94
CA ASP A 647 25.58 8.69 -18.31
C ASP A 647 26.10 7.62 -19.30
N THR A 648 25.26 7.34 -20.31
CA THR A 648 25.67 6.56 -21.49
C THR A 648 26.10 7.53 -22.60
N PRO A 649 27.34 7.49 -23.09
CA PRO A 649 27.78 8.40 -24.15
C PRO A 649 26.95 8.17 -25.43
N LYS A 650 26.45 9.27 -26.00
CA LYS A 650 25.53 9.32 -27.18
C LYS A 650 26.00 8.54 -28.42
N SER A 651 27.26 8.10 -28.48
CA SER A 651 27.82 7.34 -29.60
C SER A 651 27.71 5.82 -29.49
N LYS A 652 27.02 5.29 -28.47
CA LYS A 652 26.87 3.83 -28.22
C LYS A 652 25.43 3.36 -27.94
N LEU A 653 24.43 4.20 -28.21
CA LEU A 653 23.00 3.85 -28.15
C LEU A 653 22.49 3.50 -29.53
#